data_AF-F1KWL3-F1
#
_entry.id   AF-F1KWL3-F1
#
_cell.length_a   1.000
_cell.length_b   1.000
_cell.length_c   1.000
_cell.angle_alpha   90.00
_cell.angle_beta   90.00
_cell.angle_gamma   90.00
#
_symmetry.space_group_name_H-M   'P 1'
#
loop_
_entity.id
_entity.type
_entity.pdbx_description
1 polymer ?
#
loop_
_entity_poly.entity_id
_entity_poly.type
_entity_poly.pdbx_seq_one_letter_code
_entity_poly.pdbx_strand_id
1 'polypeptide(L)'
;MSWSVKSAIVIAVSLSLSDLLLTCLAICWHADWPSISTFKQQFIDYSFLSSIADFFFLCWIRILFLLFGLLLLLTQTRSNGTITKLSRLVFSLSILFYAFSPTKLLALCEERSILFVGDYIAMIWNFIASFAMDRVWKSVYVKIFHSYTRLEEESSEEDEEQDVYEEKQRPKKTFELILRLLEYCQREWIWHLSGFTWLFIYSITRIFVPYYTGQVVATVVEAKKEHPRDLDFGYALLVDSVKLMMIISFSSAIAGGFRGGSFEYAYARINRAIRYNLFSSLVKQEVAFYDAHKTGEVTSRLTADCQTMSDTVSLNVNVFLRNIVMLGGSMLFMMKLSWRLSLVTFIVVPIIFVASEIFGSYYDVLTERTQNAVAHSNDVAEEVLSTMRTVRSFACENVEADRYYVKLTNTLNVTKSKAIAYIGFLWVSELFQTFILVVVLWYGGHLVLSGKLKADLLVSFLLYQMQLGENLREMGEVWTGLMQSVGASRKVFEYIDRKPRIDTDGPYKPDKMNGRIEFRNVYFSYPTRPSLPILKDLSFTVEPGQTVALVGPSGSGKSSCIALLEHFYSPNSGQVLVDGIPIEDYDHHIIHTKMALVGQEPVLFARSITENISYGLQSVTDEDIINAAQMANAHDFIIQTTYKYGTNVGEKGSQMRTKTENSDSSSSSKAADNIAVG
;
A
#
# COMPACT_ATOMS: atom_id res chain seq x y z
N MET A 1 26.97 9.92 0.37
CA MET A 1 28.25 9.62 -0.30
C MET A 1 28.01 9.58 -1.80
N SER A 2 28.54 10.55 -2.54
CA SER A 2 28.59 10.47 -4.00
C SER A 2 29.70 9.49 -4.37
N TRP A 3 29.34 8.43 -5.09
CA TRP A 3 30.32 7.46 -5.59
C TRP A 3 31.03 8.07 -6.80
N SER A 4 32.36 8.00 -6.83
CA SER A 4 33.18 8.41 -7.98
C SER A 4 33.68 7.18 -8.74
N VAL A 5 34.03 7.35 -10.02
CA VAL A 5 34.66 6.28 -10.83
C VAL A 5 35.92 5.74 -10.15
N LYS A 6 36.73 6.60 -9.53
CA LYS A 6 37.90 6.20 -8.75
C LYS A 6 37.53 5.27 -7.58
N SER A 7 36.45 5.59 -6.86
CA SER A 7 35.96 4.71 -5.79
C SER A 7 35.43 3.38 -6.34
N ALA A 8 34.79 3.37 -7.50
CA ALA A 8 34.33 2.14 -8.16
C ALA A 8 35.50 1.22 -8.56
N ILE A 9 36.60 1.79 -9.10
CA ILE A 9 37.83 1.04 -9.42
C ILE A 9 38.39 0.39 -8.15
N VAL A 10 38.56 1.17 -7.07
CA VAL A 10 39.12 0.66 -5.81
C VAL A 10 38.27 -0.46 -5.24
N ILE A 11 36.95 -0.31 -5.22
CA ILE A 11 36.02 -1.33 -4.69
C ILE A 11 36.06 -2.59 -5.55
N ALA A 12 35.99 -2.47 -6.88
CA ALA A 12 35.97 -3.60 -7.79
C ALA A 12 37.27 -4.41 -7.71
N VAL A 13 38.41 -3.74 -7.72
CA VAL A 13 39.74 -4.37 -7.65
C VAL A 13 39.97 -4.99 -6.27
N SER A 14 39.64 -4.28 -5.20
CA SER A 14 39.78 -4.81 -3.83
C SER A 14 38.88 -6.03 -3.60
N LEU A 15 37.64 -6.00 -4.07
CA LEU A 15 36.72 -7.13 -3.92
C LEU A 15 37.17 -8.33 -4.74
N SER A 16 37.67 -8.11 -5.97
CA SER A 16 38.19 -9.18 -6.84
C SER A 16 39.42 -9.86 -6.24
N LEU A 17 40.35 -9.07 -5.68
CA LEU A 17 41.53 -9.58 -4.99
C LEU A 17 41.15 -10.39 -3.74
N SER A 18 40.25 -9.87 -2.91
CA SER A 18 39.75 -10.57 -1.73
C SER A 18 39.03 -11.87 -2.10
N ASP A 19 38.21 -11.86 -3.16
CA ASP A 19 37.48 -13.03 -3.62
C ASP A 19 38.42 -14.14 -4.11
N LEU A 20 39.43 -13.78 -4.89
CA LEU A 20 40.44 -14.72 -5.34
C LEU A 20 41.25 -15.30 -4.18
N LEU A 21 41.72 -14.44 -3.26
CA LEU A 21 42.59 -14.85 -2.15
C LEU A 21 41.88 -15.81 -1.20
N LEU A 22 40.64 -15.48 -0.80
CA LEU A 22 39.86 -16.31 0.12
C LEU A 22 39.38 -17.61 -0.53
N THR A 23 39.04 -17.59 -1.81
CA THR A 23 38.70 -18.82 -2.55
C THR A 23 39.91 -19.74 -2.69
N CYS A 24 41.10 -19.20 -3.02
CA CYS A 24 42.34 -19.98 -3.07
C CYS A 24 42.71 -20.55 -1.70
N LEU A 25 42.58 -19.76 -0.63
CA LEU A 25 42.84 -20.21 0.74
C LEU A 25 41.90 -21.36 1.14
N ALA A 26 40.61 -21.25 0.79
CA ALA A 26 39.64 -22.31 1.05
C ALA A 26 40.00 -23.61 0.34
N ILE A 27 40.43 -23.55 -0.93
CA ILE A 27 40.84 -24.73 -1.72
C ILE A 27 42.14 -25.34 -1.17
N CYS A 28 43.11 -24.52 -0.77
CA CYS A 28 44.34 -25.00 -0.11
C CYS A 28 44.02 -25.76 1.18
N TRP A 29 42.96 -25.35 1.90
CA TRP A 29 42.51 -25.91 3.18
C TRP A 29 41.48 -27.04 3.03
N HIS A 30 41.40 -27.67 1.85
CA HIS A 30 40.65 -28.91 1.62
C HIS A 30 41.43 -30.16 2.10
N ALA A 31 41.98 -30.07 3.31
CA ALA A 31 42.74 -31.10 4.02
C ALA A 31 42.86 -30.70 5.50
N ASP A 32 43.47 -31.55 6.32
CA ASP A 32 43.71 -31.22 7.74
C ASP A 32 44.57 -29.96 7.92
N TRP A 33 45.49 -29.70 6.99
CA TRP A 33 46.33 -28.50 6.94
C TRP A 33 46.40 -27.91 5.53
N PRO A 34 46.45 -26.57 5.40
CA PRO A 34 46.49 -25.90 4.11
C PRO A 34 47.80 -26.18 3.37
N SER A 35 47.70 -26.69 2.14
CA SER A 35 48.87 -27.01 1.30
C SER A 35 48.65 -26.66 -0.18
N ILE A 36 49.72 -26.22 -0.83
CA ILE A 36 49.76 -25.95 -2.28
C ILE A 36 49.62 -27.25 -3.08
N SER A 37 50.06 -28.39 -2.54
CA SER A 37 49.85 -29.70 -3.18
C SER A 37 48.37 -30.04 -3.26
N THR A 38 47.63 -29.78 -2.18
CA THR A 38 46.17 -29.95 -2.11
C THR A 38 45.48 -29.11 -3.17
N PHE A 39 45.88 -27.85 -3.33
CA PHE A 39 45.34 -26.98 -4.38
C PHE A 39 45.48 -27.59 -5.78
N LYS A 40 46.67 -28.06 -6.16
CA LYS A 40 46.89 -28.68 -7.49
C LYS A 40 46.08 -29.95 -7.68
N GLN A 41 45.99 -30.77 -6.63
CA GLN A 41 45.29 -32.05 -6.68
C GLN A 41 43.79 -31.89 -6.96
N GLN A 42 43.17 -30.80 -6.47
CA GLN A 42 41.76 -30.49 -6.73
C GLN A 42 41.44 -30.25 -8.22
N PHE A 43 42.40 -29.81 -9.03
CA PHE A 43 42.22 -29.58 -10.46
C PHE A 43 42.66 -30.77 -11.33
N ILE A 44 43.62 -31.57 -10.87
CA ILE A 44 44.15 -32.73 -11.62
C ILE A 44 43.16 -33.90 -11.56
N ASP A 45 42.65 -34.22 -10.36
CA ASP A 45 41.70 -35.31 -10.13
C ASP A 45 40.28 -34.74 -9.91
N TYR A 46 39.82 -33.89 -10.84
CA TYR A 46 38.53 -33.24 -10.70
C TYR A 46 37.37 -34.24 -10.78
N SER A 47 36.58 -34.31 -9.70
CA SER A 47 35.28 -34.95 -9.65
C SER A 47 34.30 -34.04 -8.94
N PHE A 48 33.06 -33.95 -9.45
CA PHE A 48 32.03 -33.10 -8.86
C PHE A 48 31.66 -33.52 -7.42
N LEU A 49 31.83 -34.80 -7.07
CA LEU A 49 31.48 -35.31 -5.74
C LEU A 49 32.57 -35.06 -4.68
N SER A 50 33.83 -34.85 -5.08
CA SER A 50 34.95 -34.78 -4.14
C SER A 50 35.80 -33.51 -4.23
N SER A 51 35.80 -32.81 -5.38
CA SER A 51 36.64 -31.62 -5.59
C SER A 51 35.90 -30.31 -5.30
N ILE A 52 36.59 -29.28 -4.79
CA ILE A 52 36.07 -27.93 -4.51
C ILE A 52 36.47 -26.92 -5.60
N ALA A 53 37.16 -27.37 -6.66
CA ALA A 53 37.60 -26.53 -7.77
C ALA A 53 36.48 -25.71 -8.43
N ASP A 54 35.22 -26.15 -8.35
CA ASP A 54 34.06 -25.40 -8.86
C ASP A 54 33.93 -23.98 -8.29
N PHE A 55 34.25 -23.78 -7.01
CA PHE A 55 34.20 -22.46 -6.40
C PHE A 55 35.24 -21.51 -6.99
N PHE A 56 36.36 -22.03 -7.52
CA PHE A 56 37.33 -21.25 -8.26
C PHE A 56 36.76 -20.74 -9.59
N PHE A 57 36.02 -21.59 -10.32
CA PHE A 57 35.33 -21.18 -11.54
C PHE A 57 34.25 -20.12 -11.26
N LEU A 58 33.47 -20.27 -10.17
CA LEU A 58 32.49 -19.27 -9.76
C LEU A 58 33.15 -17.94 -9.38
N CYS A 59 34.27 -17.98 -8.66
CA CYS A 59 35.08 -16.80 -8.35
C CYS A 59 35.53 -16.09 -9.64
N TRP A 60 36.02 -16.85 -10.62
CA TRP A 60 36.46 -16.29 -11.89
C TRP A 60 35.32 -15.59 -12.65
N ILE A 61 34.13 -16.20 -12.70
CA ILE A 61 32.94 -15.57 -13.30
C ILE A 61 32.57 -14.27 -12.56
N ARG A 62 32.58 -14.26 -11.22
CA ARG A 62 32.31 -13.04 -10.43
C ARG A 62 33.28 -11.90 -10.76
N ILE A 63 34.58 -12.22 -10.82
CA ILE A 63 35.61 -11.25 -11.17
C ILE A 63 35.39 -10.70 -12.59
N LEU A 64 35.05 -11.57 -13.55
CA LEU A 64 34.74 -11.14 -14.92
C LEU A 64 33.57 -10.14 -14.95
N PHE A 65 32.49 -10.37 -14.19
CA PHE A 65 31.39 -9.42 -14.10
C PHE A 65 31.80 -8.12 -13.42
N LEU A 66 32.53 -8.17 -12.30
CA LEU A 66 33.01 -6.96 -11.63
C LEU A 66 33.88 -6.11 -12.56
N LEU A 67 34.79 -6.72 -13.32
CA LEU A 67 35.64 -6.04 -14.28
C LEU A 67 34.86 -5.56 -15.51
N PHE A 68 33.88 -6.32 -15.99
CA PHE A 68 33.02 -5.92 -17.11
C PHE A 68 32.16 -4.70 -16.76
N GLY A 69 31.58 -4.66 -15.56
CA GLY A 69 30.86 -3.49 -15.07
C GLY A 69 31.76 -2.25 -14.97
N LEU A 70 33.02 -2.45 -14.53
CA LEU A 70 34.01 -1.37 -14.50
C LEU A 70 34.38 -0.89 -15.91
N LEU A 71 34.59 -1.81 -16.85
CA LEU A 71 34.88 -1.50 -18.24
C LEU A 71 33.75 -0.68 -18.87
N LEU A 72 32.49 -1.09 -18.71
CA LEU A 72 31.33 -0.36 -19.22
C LEU A 72 31.25 1.07 -18.67
N LEU A 73 31.64 1.26 -17.42
CA LEU A 73 31.66 2.56 -16.76
C LEU A 73 32.81 3.45 -17.30
N LEU A 74 33.97 2.86 -17.59
CA LEU A 74 35.13 3.55 -18.15
C LEU A 74 34.98 3.87 -19.64
N THR A 75 34.32 3.01 -20.42
CA THR A 75 34.19 3.19 -21.87
C THR A 75 33.12 4.20 -22.26
N GLN A 76 32.40 4.81 -21.30
CA GLN A 76 31.34 5.81 -21.53
C GLN A 76 30.43 5.44 -22.72
N THR A 77 30.14 4.14 -22.87
CA THR A 77 29.42 3.69 -24.05
C THR A 77 28.01 4.25 -23.97
N ARG A 78 27.69 5.11 -24.95
CA ARG A 78 26.42 5.76 -25.33
C ARG A 78 25.20 4.80 -25.47
N SER A 79 25.31 3.59 -24.95
CA SER A 79 24.43 2.45 -25.16
C SER A 79 23.37 2.38 -24.06
N ASN A 80 22.21 2.96 -24.36
CA ASN A 80 20.84 2.65 -23.89
C ASN A 80 20.75 1.69 -22.68
N GLY A 81 21.04 2.18 -21.48
CA GLY A 81 20.74 1.49 -20.23
C GLY A 81 21.29 0.06 -20.14
N THR A 82 22.41 -0.24 -20.79
CA THR A 82 22.95 -1.61 -20.80
C THR A 82 23.36 -2.07 -19.39
N ILE A 83 23.96 -1.18 -18.58
CA ILE A 83 24.34 -1.46 -17.18
C ILE A 83 23.10 -1.76 -16.31
N THR A 84 22.00 -1.03 -16.50
CA THR A 84 20.76 -1.23 -15.76
C THR A 84 20.05 -2.53 -16.19
N LYS A 85 20.05 -2.85 -17.50
CA LYS A 85 19.55 -4.14 -18.01
C LYS A 85 20.37 -5.31 -17.49
N LEU A 86 21.70 -5.21 -17.50
CA LEU A 86 22.59 -6.27 -16.99
C LEU A 86 22.45 -6.47 -15.47
N SER A 87 21.97 -5.46 -14.73
CA SER A 87 21.78 -5.60 -13.28
C SER A 87 20.83 -6.74 -12.93
N ARG A 88 19.83 -7.03 -13.77
CA ARG A 88 18.92 -8.18 -13.56
C ARG A 88 19.67 -9.49 -13.77
N LEU A 89 20.51 -9.56 -14.81
CA LEU A 89 21.33 -10.74 -15.11
C LEU A 89 22.34 -11.02 -13.99
N VAL A 90 23.03 -9.99 -13.48
CA VAL A 90 23.98 -10.12 -12.37
C VAL A 90 23.27 -10.59 -11.11
N PHE A 91 22.07 -10.07 -10.83
CA PHE A 91 21.25 -10.54 -9.73
C PHE A 91 20.84 -12.01 -9.88
N SER A 92 20.39 -12.41 -11.07
CA SER A 92 20.06 -13.81 -11.38
C SER A 92 21.26 -14.75 -11.21
N LEU A 93 22.45 -14.33 -11.64
CA LEU A 93 23.69 -15.08 -11.46
C LEU A 93 24.09 -15.21 -10.00
N SER A 94 24.01 -14.12 -9.22
CA SER A 94 24.28 -14.17 -7.77
C SER A 94 23.37 -15.18 -7.07
N ILE A 95 22.11 -15.24 -7.48
CA ILE A 95 21.14 -16.22 -6.97
C ILE A 95 21.53 -17.65 -7.36
N LEU A 96 21.93 -17.88 -8.62
CA LEU A 96 22.42 -19.20 -9.03
C LEU A 96 23.66 -19.63 -8.24
N PHE A 97 24.56 -18.69 -7.93
CA PHE A 97 25.71 -18.97 -7.07
C PHE A 97 25.31 -19.32 -5.64
N TYR A 98 24.24 -18.72 -5.10
CA TYR A 98 23.68 -19.13 -3.81
C TYR A 98 23.12 -20.54 -3.84
N ALA A 99 22.45 -20.94 -4.92
CA ALA A 99 21.93 -22.29 -5.09
C ALA A 99 23.06 -23.32 -5.27
N PHE A 100 24.21 -22.92 -5.80
CA PHE A 100 25.36 -23.80 -5.99
C PHE A 100 25.99 -24.27 -4.67
N SER A 101 26.16 -23.40 -3.67
CA SER A 101 26.74 -23.75 -2.36
C SER A 101 26.07 -24.97 -1.69
N PRO A 102 24.73 -25.00 -1.46
CA PRO A 102 24.05 -26.16 -0.88
C PRO A 102 24.07 -27.38 -1.80
N THR A 103 24.08 -27.20 -3.13
CA THR A 103 24.23 -28.31 -4.08
C THR A 103 25.57 -29.00 -3.91
N LYS A 104 26.64 -28.21 -3.80
CA LYS A 104 28.00 -28.71 -3.63
C LYS A 104 28.19 -29.35 -2.25
N LEU A 105 27.51 -28.84 -1.23
CA LEU A 105 27.49 -29.43 0.11
C LEU A 105 26.89 -30.83 0.10
N LEU A 106 25.76 -31.00 -0.59
CA LEU A 106 25.14 -32.31 -0.76
C LEU A 106 26.04 -33.28 -1.52
N ALA A 107 26.71 -32.82 -2.58
CA ALA A 107 27.63 -33.62 -3.38
C ALA A 107 28.81 -34.13 -2.53
N LEU A 108 29.47 -33.25 -1.77
CA LEU A 108 30.61 -33.60 -0.91
C LEU A 108 30.20 -34.58 0.22
N CYS A 109 29.02 -34.38 0.79
CA CYS A 109 28.50 -35.22 1.87
C CYS A 109 27.95 -36.58 1.43
N GLU A 110 27.89 -36.85 0.12
CA GLU A 110 27.52 -38.16 -0.40
C GLU A 110 28.69 -39.15 -0.35
N GLU A 111 29.91 -38.65 -0.55
CA GLU A 111 31.14 -39.45 -0.55
C GLU A 111 31.90 -39.39 0.80
N ARG A 112 31.80 -38.27 1.54
CA ARG A 112 32.49 -38.07 2.83
C ARG A 112 31.54 -37.72 3.97
N SER A 113 31.81 -38.24 5.17
CA SER A 113 31.01 -37.98 6.37
C SER A 113 31.46 -36.72 7.15
N ILE A 114 32.73 -36.31 7.01
CA ILE A 114 33.32 -35.15 7.67
C ILE A 114 33.91 -34.23 6.60
N LEU A 115 33.54 -32.96 6.62
CA LEU A 115 34.04 -31.92 5.72
C LEU A 115 35.25 -31.20 6.33
N PHE A 116 36.15 -30.73 5.48
CA PHE A 116 37.30 -29.92 5.92
C PHE A 116 36.89 -28.47 6.18
N VAL A 117 37.70 -27.76 6.97
CA VAL A 117 37.48 -26.35 7.29
C VAL A 117 37.41 -25.50 6.01
N GLY A 118 38.24 -25.81 5.01
CA GLY A 118 38.21 -25.16 3.69
C GLY A 118 36.86 -25.25 2.98
N ASP A 119 36.11 -26.33 3.16
CA ASP A 119 34.83 -26.57 2.49
C ASP A 119 33.76 -25.59 2.99
N TYR A 120 33.72 -25.41 4.32
CA TYR A 120 32.84 -24.43 4.96
C TYR A 120 33.22 -22.99 4.60
N ILE A 121 34.53 -22.68 4.58
CA ILE A 121 35.01 -21.36 4.17
C ILE A 121 34.60 -21.07 2.73
N ALA A 122 34.79 -22.01 1.79
CA ALA A 122 34.41 -21.84 0.39
C ALA A 122 32.91 -21.55 0.23
N MET A 123 32.05 -22.27 0.96
CA MET A 123 30.60 -22.08 0.89
C MET A 123 30.12 -20.75 1.44
N ILE A 124 30.59 -20.38 2.63
CA ILE A 124 30.21 -19.13 3.30
C ILE A 124 30.73 -17.95 2.48
N TRP A 125 31.98 -18.03 2.02
CA TRP A 125 32.58 -17.00 1.21
C TRP A 125 31.88 -16.83 -0.13
N ASN A 126 31.50 -17.93 -0.80
CA ASN A 126 30.74 -17.87 -2.06
C ASN A 126 29.42 -17.09 -1.91
N PHE A 127 28.73 -17.25 -0.76
CA PHE A 127 27.54 -16.47 -0.46
C PHE A 127 27.86 -14.98 -0.26
N ILE A 128 28.86 -14.67 0.57
CA ILE A 128 29.27 -13.27 0.84
C ILE A 128 29.73 -12.57 -0.45
N ALA A 129 30.58 -13.22 -1.26
CA ALA A 129 31.13 -12.68 -2.49
C ALA A 129 30.04 -12.45 -3.56
N SER A 130 29.09 -13.38 -3.70
CA SER A 130 27.99 -13.23 -4.65
C SER A 130 27.00 -12.13 -4.23
N PHE A 131 26.80 -11.93 -2.92
CA PHE A 131 26.04 -10.78 -2.39
C PHE A 131 26.76 -9.46 -2.60
N ALA A 132 28.06 -9.42 -2.33
CA ALA A 132 28.89 -8.24 -2.55
C ALA A 132 28.88 -7.84 -4.03
N MET A 133 28.97 -8.79 -4.97
CA MET A 133 28.88 -8.54 -6.40
C MET A 133 27.55 -7.85 -6.79
N ASP A 134 26.40 -8.38 -6.36
CA ASP A 134 25.09 -7.76 -6.63
C ASP A 134 24.99 -6.35 -6.03
N ARG A 135 25.45 -6.17 -4.79
CA ARG A 135 25.41 -4.88 -4.10
C ARG A 135 26.31 -3.84 -4.75
N VAL A 136 27.51 -4.21 -5.19
CA VAL A 136 28.41 -3.33 -5.94
C VAL A 136 27.77 -2.95 -7.28
N TRP A 137 27.18 -3.90 -8.01
CA TRP A 137 26.53 -3.58 -9.28
C TRP A 137 25.40 -2.55 -9.12
N LYS A 138 24.46 -2.78 -8.20
CA LYS A 138 23.31 -1.89 -7.97
C LYS A 138 23.67 -0.58 -7.29
N SER A 139 24.56 -0.61 -6.29
CA SER A 139 24.83 0.56 -5.44
C SER A 139 25.96 1.43 -5.95
N VAL A 140 26.88 0.88 -6.74
CA VAL A 140 28.04 1.60 -7.29
C VAL A 140 27.84 1.81 -8.78
N TYR A 141 27.81 0.74 -9.59
CA TYR A 141 27.80 0.90 -11.06
C TYR A 141 26.53 1.57 -11.59
N VAL A 142 25.34 1.09 -11.19
CA VAL A 142 24.06 1.67 -11.63
C VAL A 142 23.91 3.12 -11.15
N LYS A 143 24.26 3.42 -9.89
CA LYS A 143 24.14 4.79 -9.35
C LYS A 143 25.09 5.77 -10.02
N ILE A 144 26.33 5.36 -10.28
CA ILE A 144 27.29 6.21 -10.99
C ILE A 144 26.83 6.43 -12.43
N PHE A 145 26.35 5.37 -13.11
CA PHE A 145 25.79 5.50 -14.47
C PHE A 145 24.64 6.51 -14.53
N HIS A 146 23.64 6.38 -13.66
CA HIS A 146 22.53 7.36 -13.59
C HIS A 146 23.02 8.78 -13.27
N SER A 147 24.05 8.94 -12.44
CA SER A 147 24.63 10.26 -12.17
C SER A 147 25.29 10.88 -13.39
N TYR A 148 25.86 10.09 -14.30
CA TYR A 148 26.44 10.57 -15.55
C TYR A 148 25.36 10.89 -16.59
N THR A 149 24.36 10.01 -16.77
CA THR A 149 23.23 10.26 -17.69
C THR A 149 22.48 11.52 -17.30
N ARG A 150 22.25 11.72 -16.00
CA ARG A 150 21.60 12.93 -15.47
C ARG A 150 22.38 14.21 -15.76
N LEU A 151 23.73 14.18 -15.67
CA LEU A 151 24.57 15.34 -16.01
C LEU A 151 24.58 15.64 -17.52
N GLU A 152 24.27 14.67 -18.37
CA GLU A 152 24.11 14.87 -19.81
C GLU A 152 22.69 15.36 -20.17
N GLU A 153 21.66 14.87 -19.48
CA GLU A 153 20.25 15.29 -19.62
C GLU A 153 20.00 16.69 -19.01
N GLU A 154 20.71 17.09 -17.95
CA GLU A 154 20.70 18.44 -17.36
C GLU A 154 21.23 19.55 -18.33
N SER A 155 21.66 19.19 -19.55
CA SER A 155 21.92 20.15 -20.64
C SER A 155 20.69 20.45 -21.52
N SER A 156 19.56 19.80 -21.25
CA SER A 156 18.27 20.02 -21.91
C SER A 156 17.10 19.77 -20.94
N GLU A 157 16.43 20.85 -20.55
CA GLU A 157 15.13 20.94 -19.85
C GLU A 157 15.17 21.01 -18.30
N GLU A 158 14.65 22.13 -17.78
CA GLU A 158 14.57 22.51 -16.35
C GLU A 158 13.37 21.86 -15.61
N ASP A 159 12.58 21.00 -16.27
CA ASP A 159 11.35 20.43 -15.69
C ASP A 159 11.57 19.11 -14.92
N GLU A 160 12.72 18.43 -15.04
CA GLU A 160 12.96 17.11 -14.42
C GLU A 160 13.47 17.15 -12.95
N GLU A 161 13.88 18.31 -12.42
CA GLU A 161 14.43 18.38 -11.06
C GLU A 161 13.41 18.03 -9.96
N GLN A 162 12.12 18.27 -10.21
CA GLN A 162 11.06 18.04 -9.23
C GLN A 162 10.70 16.54 -9.11
N ASP A 163 10.66 15.81 -10.22
CA ASP A 163 10.35 14.38 -10.26
C ASP A 163 11.45 13.52 -9.64
N VAL A 164 12.73 13.88 -9.85
CA VAL A 164 13.85 13.10 -9.30
C VAL A 164 14.04 13.35 -7.80
N TYR A 165 13.68 14.55 -7.31
CA TYR A 165 13.63 14.82 -5.86
C TYR A 165 12.52 14.01 -5.18
N GLU A 166 11.35 13.88 -5.82
CA GLU A 166 10.28 13.01 -5.34
C GLU A 166 10.70 11.54 -5.30
N GLU A 167 11.37 11.04 -6.33
CA GLU A 167 11.77 9.63 -6.43
C GLU A 167 12.76 9.20 -5.34
N LYS A 168 13.75 10.06 -5.00
CA LYS A 168 14.67 9.82 -3.87
C LYS A 168 13.98 9.89 -2.50
N GLN A 169 12.89 10.65 -2.37
CA GLN A 169 12.12 10.74 -1.13
C GLN A 169 11.07 9.65 -0.97
N ARG A 170 10.60 9.01 -2.06
CA ARG A 170 9.60 7.93 -2.04
C ARG A 170 9.89 6.83 -1.00
N PRO A 171 11.08 6.19 -0.92
CA PRO A 171 11.32 5.12 0.06
C PRO A 171 11.36 5.60 1.52
N LYS A 172 11.86 6.82 1.76
CA LYS A 172 11.86 7.42 3.11
C LYS A 172 10.44 7.80 3.57
N LYS A 173 9.65 8.39 2.66
CA LYS A 173 8.22 8.69 2.89
C LYS A 173 7.40 7.40 3.11
N THR A 174 7.67 6.33 2.37
CA THR A 174 6.98 5.04 2.56
C THR A 174 7.22 4.46 3.95
N PHE A 175 8.46 4.46 4.44
CA PHE A 175 8.76 3.94 5.76
C PHE A 175 8.12 4.77 6.88
N GLU A 176 8.12 6.09 6.74
CA GLU A 176 7.46 7.02 7.67
C GLU A 176 5.94 6.78 7.71
N LEU A 177 5.30 6.58 6.56
CA LEU A 177 3.88 6.23 6.48
C LEU A 177 3.59 4.88 7.18
N ILE A 178 4.45 3.87 7.01
CA ILE A 178 4.30 2.58 7.70
C ILE A 178 4.42 2.75 9.21
N LEU A 179 5.42 3.48 9.70
CA LEU A 179 5.59 3.74 11.13
C LEU A 179 4.38 4.44 11.72
N ARG A 180 3.82 5.39 10.99
CA ARG A 180 2.63 6.11 11.42
C ARG A 180 1.38 5.25 11.43
N LEU A 181 1.24 4.32 10.49
CA LEU A 181 0.18 3.31 10.53
C LEU A 181 0.31 2.43 11.77
N LEU A 182 1.54 2.06 12.15
CA LEU A 182 1.80 1.30 13.38
C LEU A 182 1.51 2.10 14.66
N GLU A 183 1.60 3.43 14.62
CA GLU A 183 1.21 4.30 15.75
C GLU A 183 -0.29 4.15 16.09
N TYR A 184 -1.16 4.01 15.08
CA TYR A 184 -2.57 3.70 15.31
C TYR A 184 -2.76 2.32 15.94
N CYS A 185 -1.93 1.33 15.58
CA CYS A 185 -1.94 0.01 16.22
C CYS A 185 -1.47 0.09 17.68
N GLN A 186 -0.51 0.96 18.02
CA GLN A 186 -0.02 1.12 19.39
C GLN A 186 -1.14 1.56 20.35
N ARG A 187 -2.08 2.39 19.88
CA ARG A 187 -3.21 2.85 20.71
C ARG A 187 -4.13 1.72 21.17
N GLU A 188 -4.20 0.63 20.40
CA GLU A 188 -5.03 -0.56 20.68
C GLU A 188 -4.19 -1.77 21.11
N TRP A 189 -3.07 -1.53 21.82
CA TRP A 189 -2.07 -2.55 22.16
C TRP A 189 -2.63 -3.78 22.90
N ILE A 190 -3.68 -3.63 23.69
CA ILE A 190 -4.29 -4.74 24.47
C ILE A 190 -4.81 -5.82 23.52
N TRP A 191 -5.53 -5.43 22.47
CA TRP A 191 -6.11 -6.34 21.50
C TRP A 191 -5.05 -6.95 20.58
N HIS A 192 -4.04 -6.15 20.21
CA HIS A 192 -2.89 -6.66 19.48
C HIS A 192 -2.06 -7.66 20.31
N LEU A 193 -1.83 -7.39 21.60
CA LEU A 193 -1.10 -8.31 22.48
C LEU A 193 -1.85 -9.63 22.66
N SER A 194 -3.17 -9.58 22.87
CA SER A 194 -4.04 -10.75 22.87
C SER A 194 -3.93 -11.51 21.54
N GLY A 195 -4.11 -10.80 20.43
CA GLY A 195 -4.01 -11.37 19.08
C GLY A 195 -2.67 -12.04 18.81
N PHE A 196 -1.55 -11.41 19.20
CA PHE A 196 -0.21 -11.98 19.06
C PHE A 196 -0.01 -13.22 19.92
N THR A 197 -0.50 -13.21 21.17
CA THR A 197 -0.41 -14.38 22.05
C THR A 197 -1.14 -15.58 21.44
N TRP A 198 -2.37 -15.39 20.98
CA TRP A 198 -3.14 -16.44 20.30
C TRP A 198 -2.55 -16.82 18.94
N LEU A 199 -1.91 -15.89 18.23
CA LEU A 199 -1.18 -16.16 17.00
C LEU A 199 -0.01 -17.10 17.23
N PHE A 200 0.77 -16.90 18.29
CA PHE A 200 1.87 -17.80 18.62
C PHE A 200 1.38 -19.21 18.93
N ILE A 201 0.34 -19.33 19.77
CA ILE A 201 -0.28 -20.62 20.10
C ILE A 201 -0.80 -21.29 18.81
N TYR A 202 -1.57 -20.56 18.01
CA TYR A 202 -2.08 -21.03 16.73
C TYR A 202 -0.97 -21.55 15.80
N SER A 203 0.08 -20.75 15.64
CA SER A 203 1.18 -21.04 14.71
C SER A 203 1.98 -22.26 15.19
N ILE A 204 2.34 -22.31 16.47
CA ILE A 204 3.04 -23.46 17.06
C ILE A 204 2.23 -24.73 16.85
N THR A 205 0.95 -24.74 17.20
CA THR A 205 0.09 -25.91 17.04
C THR A 205 -0.04 -26.33 15.56
N ARG A 206 -0.14 -25.37 14.63
CA ARG A 206 -0.18 -25.65 13.18
C ARG A 206 1.14 -26.16 12.61
N ILE A 207 2.29 -25.78 13.17
CA ILE A 207 3.60 -26.31 12.77
C ILE A 207 3.67 -27.82 13.05
N PHE A 208 3.01 -28.33 14.09
CA PHE A 208 3.06 -29.76 14.42
C PHE A 208 2.15 -30.64 13.55
N VAL A 209 1.15 -30.08 12.86
CA VAL A 209 0.16 -30.86 12.09
C VAL A 209 0.80 -31.75 11.00
N PRO A 210 1.74 -31.26 10.16
CA PRO A 210 2.44 -32.10 9.19
C PRO A 210 3.19 -33.29 9.80
N TYR A 211 3.89 -33.05 10.91
CA TYR A 211 4.66 -34.09 11.61
C TYR A 211 3.76 -35.21 12.13
N TYR A 212 2.67 -34.88 12.83
CA TYR A 212 1.75 -35.88 13.36
C TYR A 212 0.95 -36.59 12.26
N THR A 213 0.64 -35.90 11.16
CA THR A 213 0.03 -36.53 9.99
C THR A 213 0.95 -37.59 9.40
N GLY A 214 2.25 -37.29 9.26
CA GLY A 214 3.23 -38.29 8.81
C GLY A 214 3.43 -39.43 9.82
N GLN A 215 3.38 -39.15 11.13
CA GLN A 215 3.38 -40.21 12.15
C GLN A 215 2.17 -41.14 12.06
N VAL A 216 0.96 -40.62 11.83
CA VAL A 216 -0.24 -41.47 11.64
C VAL A 216 -0.01 -42.44 10.47
N VAL A 217 0.54 -41.96 9.35
CA VAL A 217 0.88 -42.80 8.20
C VAL A 217 1.95 -43.83 8.56
N ALA A 218 2.98 -43.40 9.31
CA ALA A 218 4.06 -44.26 9.80
C ALA A 218 3.52 -45.45 10.59
N THR A 219 2.70 -45.16 11.60
CA THR A 219 2.15 -46.12 12.53
C THR A 219 1.28 -47.16 11.81
N VAL A 220 0.53 -46.75 10.79
CA VAL A 220 -0.27 -47.66 9.96
C VAL A 220 0.62 -48.60 9.13
N VAL A 221 1.69 -48.06 8.55
CA VAL A 221 2.64 -48.85 7.74
C VAL A 221 3.43 -49.82 8.62
N GLU A 222 3.86 -49.40 9.80
CA GLU A 222 4.62 -50.20 10.75
C GLU A 222 3.76 -51.30 11.39
N ALA A 223 2.55 -50.97 11.85
CA ALA A 223 1.60 -51.95 12.40
C ALA A 223 1.26 -53.06 11.39
N LYS A 224 1.07 -52.68 10.11
CA LYS A 224 0.83 -53.64 9.03
C LYS A 224 2.06 -54.52 8.72
N LYS A 225 3.27 -54.01 8.96
CA LYS A 225 4.52 -54.73 8.71
C LYS A 225 4.85 -55.72 9.83
N GLU A 226 4.68 -55.33 11.09
CA GLU A 226 4.98 -56.18 12.26
C GLU A 226 3.87 -57.21 12.52
N HIS A 227 2.60 -56.81 12.41
CA HIS A 227 1.46 -57.65 12.73
C HIS A 227 0.38 -57.66 11.62
N PRO A 228 0.66 -58.25 10.44
CA PRO A 228 -0.21 -58.16 9.26
C PRO A 228 -1.61 -58.80 9.41
N ARG A 229 -1.86 -59.63 10.43
CA ARG A 229 -3.15 -60.29 10.69
C ARG A 229 -3.88 -59.76 11.94
N ASP A 230 -3.23 -58.91 12.73
CA ASP A 230 -3.80 -58.36 13.98
C ASP A 230 -4.29 -56.93 13.73
N LEU A 231 -5.53 -56.81 13.24
CA LEU A 231 -6.14 -55.52 12.95
C LEU A 231 -6.37 -54.71 14.24
N ASP A 232 -6.64 -55.36 15.36
CA ASP A 232 -7.00 -54.69 16.62
C ASP A 232 -5.79 -53.93 17.19
N PHE A 233 -4.59 -54.52 17.11
CA PHE A 233 -3.34 -53.84 17.47
C PHE A 233 -3.08 -52.59 16.61
N GLY A 234 -3.27 -52.70 15.28
CA GLY A 234 -3.13 -51.57 14.37
C GLY A 234 -4.14 -50.46 14.62
N TYR A 235 -5.40 -50.80 14.93
CA TYR A 235 -6.43 -49.82 15.27
C TYR A 235 -6.14 -49.11 16.59
N ALA A 236 -5.63 -49.80 17.61
CA ALA A 236 -5.28 -49.18 18.89
C ALA A 236 -4.23 -48.07 18.71
N LEU A 237 -3.14 -48.37 17.99
CA LEU A 237 -2.06 -47.43 17.67
C LEU A 237 -2.53 -46.25 16.80
N LEU A 238 -3.40 -46.50 15.83
CA LEU A 238 -4.02 -45.46 15.01
C LEU A 238 -4.90 -44.53 15.84
N VAL A 239 -5.74 -45.10 16.72
CA VAL A 239 -6.63 -44.34 17.60
C VAL A 239 -5.82 -43.39 18.49
N ASP A 240 -4.69 -43.82 19.05
CA ASP A 240 -3.86 -42.96 19.90
C ASP A 240 -3.18 -41.82 19.12
N SER A 241 -2.70 -42.10 17.90
CA SER A 241 -2.14 -41.08 17.02
C SER A 241 -3.19 -40.05 16.58
N VAL A 242 -4.41 -40.51 16.27
CA VAL A 242 -5.55 -39.66 15.88
C VAL A 242 -6.08 -38.83 17.05
N LYS A 243 -6.13 -39.37 18.28
CA LYS A 243 -6.50 -38.59 19.48
C LYS A 243 -5.59 -37.39 19.67
N LEU A 244 -4.28 -37.58 19.52
CA LEU A 244 -3.30 -36.50 19.65
C LEU A 244 -3.51 -35.44 18.54
N MET A 245 -3.68 -35.88 17.29
CA MET A 245 -4.00 -34.99 16.17
C MET A 245 -5.30 -34.21 16.39
N MET A 246 -6.32 -34.84 16.97
CA MET A 246 -7.60 -34.20 17.31
C MET A 246 -7.41 -33.09 18.34
N ILE A 247 -6.64 -33.34 19.42
CA ILE A 247 -6.35 -32.34 20.45
C ILE A 247 -5.61 -31.13 19.84
N ILE A 248 -4.56 -31.37 19.06
CA ILE A 248 -3.81 -30.33 18.36
C ILE A 248 -4.72 -29.52 17.43
N SER A 249 -5.52 -30.21 16.62
CA SER A 249 -6.42 -29.54 15.66
C SER A 249 -7.46 -28.68 16.38
N PHE A 250 -8.04 -29.19 17.47
CA PHE A 250 -9.00 -28.46 18.28
C PHE A 250 -8.38 -27.24 18.97
N SER A 251 -7.20 -27.39 19.59
CA SER A 251 -6.46 -26.27 20.17
C SER A 251 -6.11 -25.21 19.12
N SER A 252 -5.74 -25.62 17.91
CA SER A 252 -5.47 -24.69 16.81
C SER A 252 -6.73 -23.95 16.35
N ALA A 253 -7.88 -24.61 16.30
CA ALA A 253 -9.14 -23.97 15.93
C ALA A 253 -9.56 -22.90 16.94
N ILE A 254 -9.47 -23.22 18.24
CA ILE A 254 -9.76 -22.27 19.33
C ILE A 254 -8.81 -21.06 19.27
N ALA A 255 -7.50 -21.32 19.21
CA ALA A 255 -6.51 -20.25 19.12
C ALA A 255 -6.71 -19.40 17.85
N GLY A 256 -7.07 -20.02 16.74
CA GLY A 256 -7.38 -19.35 15.48
C GLY A 256 -8.59 -18.42 15.58
N GLY A 257 -9.65 -18.85 16.28
CA GLY A 257 -10.83 -18.04 16.55
C GLY A 257 -10.53 -16.82 17.42
N PHE A 258 -9.85 -17.01 18.57
CA PHE A 258 -9.48 -15.89 19.45
C PHE A 258 -8.49 -14.93 18.81
N ARG A 259 -7.53 -15.44 18.03
CA ARG A 259 -6.63 -14.63 17.19
C ARG A 259 -7.43 -13.79 16.22
N GLY A 260 -8.30 -14.43 15.42
CA GLY A 260 -9.13 -13.76 14.42
C GLY A 260 -9.99 -12.66 15.04
N GLY A 261 -10.75 -12.99 16.08
CA GLY A 261 -11.61 -12.02 16.77
C GLY A 261 -10.86 -10.85 17.41
N SER A 262 -9.69 -11.10 18.03
CA SER A 262 -8.88 -10.03 18.63
C SER A 262 -8.37 -9.04 17.59
N PHE A 263 -7.84 -9.53 16.46
CA PHE A 263 -7.38 -8.66 15.37
C PHE A 263 -8.52 -7.96 14.65
N GLU A 264 -9.66 -8.63 14.43
CA GLU A 264 -10.85 -8.04 13.81
C GLU A 264 -11.40 -6.86 14.62
N TYR A 265 -11.47 -7.01 15.95
CA TYR A 265 -11.93 -5.93 16.82
C TYR A 265 -10.92 -4.78 16.93
N ALA A 266 -9.61 -5.07 17.01
CA ALA A 266 -8.56 -4.06 16.95
C ALA A 266 -8.65 -3.25 15.64
N TYR A 267 -8.90 -3.93 14.53
CA TYR A 267 -9.11 -3.32 13.22
C TYR A 267 -10.31 -2.36 13.23
N ALA A 268 -11.48 -2.78 13.71
CA ALA A 268 -12.67 -1.92 13.74
C ALA A 268 -12.44 -0.62 14.55
N ARG A 269 -11.65 -0.71 15.62
CA ARG A 269 -11.25 0.44 16.45
C ARG A 269 -10.33 1.40 15.68
N ILE A 270 -9.33 0.87 14.97
CA ILE A 270 -8.40 1.64 14.13
C ILE A 270 -9.15 2.34 12.99
N ASN A 271 -10.01 1.62 12.26
CA ASN A 271 -10.81 2.16 11.16
C ASN A 271 -11.67 3.34 11.65
N ARG A 272 -12.36 3.19 12.78
CA ARG A 272 -13.13 4.27 13.41
C ARG A 272 -12.26 5.48 13.73
N ALA A 273 -11.07 5.27 14.31
CA ALA A 273 -10.17 6.36 14.69
C ALA A 273 -9.65 7.13 13.46
N ILE A 274 -9.24 6.44 12.40
CA ILE A 274 -8.76 7.06 11.16
C ILE A 274 -9.88 7.87 10.50
N ARG A 275 -11.07 7.28 10.33
CA ARG A 275 -12.22 7.97 9.73
C ARG A 275 -12.63 9.21 10.52
N TYR A 276 -12.64 9.11 11.85
CA TYR A 276 -12.94 10.25 12.72
C TYR A 276 -11.90 11.37 12.59
N ASN A 277 -10.60 11.04 12.64
CA ASN A 277 -9.53 12.02 12.50
C ASN A 277 -9.55 12.70 11.13
N LEU A 278 -9.76 11.93 10.06
CA LEU A 278 -9.86 12.49 8.71
C LEU A 278 -11.09 13.39 8.57
N PHE A 279 -12.27 12.92 8.98
CA PHE A 279 -13.48 13.74 8.90
C PHE A 279 -13.35 15.01 9.74
N SER A 280 -12.79 14.91 10.95
CA SER A 280 -12.56 16.06 11.83
C SER A 280 -11.57 17.07 11.25
N SER A 281 -10.54 16.62 10.53
CA SER A 281 -9.65 17.52 9.80
C SER A 281 -10.34 18.17 8.61
N LEU A 282 -11.09 17.40 7.81
CA LEU A 282 -11.77 17.88 6.61
C LEU A 282 -12.77 19.00 6.93
N VAL A 283 -13.61 18.84 7.96
CA VAL A 283 -14.61 19.87 8.32
C VAL A 283 -14.01 21.17 8.86
N LYS A 284 -12.70 21.19 9.17
CA LYS A 284 -11.97 22.39 9.60
C LYS A 284 -11.25 23.11 8.45
N GLN A 285 -11.20 22.52 7.25
CA GLN A 285 -10.52 23.12 6.11
C GLN A 285 -11.30 24.32 5.57
N GLU A 286 -10.57 25.30 5.03
CA GLU A 286 -11.20 26.50 4.46
C GLU A 286 -12.02 26.20 3.19
N VAL A 287 -12.95 27.09 2.83
CA VAL A 287 -13.81 26.92 1.64
C VAL A 287 -12.98 26.79 0.35
N ALA A 288 -11.87 27.51 0.25
CA ALA A 288 -10.95 27.40 -0.89
C ALA A 288 -10.40 25.98 -1.13
N PHE A 289 -10.30 25.14 -0.08
CA PHE A 289 -9.93 23.74 -0.23
C PHE A 289 -11.01 22.96 -0.99
N TYR A 290 -12.29 23.20 -0.68
CA TYR A 290 -13.44 22.56 -1.31
C TYR A 290 -13.73 23.10 -2.72
N ASP A 291 -13.38 24.34 -3.00
CA ASP A 291 -13.43 24.88 -4.36
C ASP A 291 -12.40 24.21 -5.29
N ALA A 292 -11.25 23.80 -4.73
CA ALA A 292 -10.17 23.18 -5.48
C ALA A 292 -10.33 21.65 -5.63
N HIS A 293 -11.13 21.00 -4.77
CA HIS A 293 -11.28 19.54 -4.75
C HIS A 293 -12.74 19.13 -4.94
N LYS A 294 -12.96 18.09 -5.74
CA LYS A 294 -14.33 17.58 -5.97
C LYS A 294 -14.85 16.88 -4.70
N THR A 295 -16.09 17.17 -4.30
CA THR A 295 -16.72 16.51 -3.14
C THR A 295 -16.73 14.98 -3.24
N GLY A 296 -16.91 14.44 -4.46
CA GLY A 296 -16.84 12.99 -4.70
C GLY A 296 -15.46 12.40 -4.42
N GLU A 297 -14.39 13.14 -4.73
CA GLU A 297 -13.01 12.73 -4.44
C GLU A 297 -12.75 12.69 -2.93
N VAL A 298 -13.15 13.74 -2.20
CA VAL A 298 -13.02 13.79 -0.73
C VAL A 298 -13.83 12.67 -0.07
N THR A 299 -15.03 12.39 -0.57
CA THR A 299 -15.89 11.30 -0.08
C THR A 299 -15.27 9.92 -0.36
N SER A 300 -14.70 9.72 -1.55
CA SER A 300 -13.99 8.49 -1.90
C SER A 300 -12.78 8.26 -0.98
N ARG A 301 -12.00 9.31 -0.70
CA ARG A 301 -10.86 9.23 0.24
C ARG A 301 -11.31 8.86 1.65
N LEU A 302 -12.42 9.45 2.13
CA LEU A 302 -12.99 9.14 3.44
C LEU A 302 -13.49 7.68 3.55
N THR A 303 -13.93 7.11 2.44
CA THR A 303 -14.52 5.76 2.40
C THR A 303 -13.51 4.72 1.93
N ALA A 304 -13.18 4.70 0.65
CA ALA A 304 -12.34 3.70 0.00
C ALA A 304 -10.89 3.73 0.51
N ASP A 305 -10.27 4.91 0.63
CA ASP A 305 -8.86 4.99 1.02
C ASP A 305 -8.69 4.70 2.51
N CYS A 306 -9.57 5.23 3.38
CA CYS A 306 -9.59 4.84 4.80
C CYS A 306 -9.83 3.33 4.98
N GLN A 307 -10.70 2.73 4.17
CA GLN A 307 -10.95 1.30 4.21
C GLN A 307 -9.69 0.52 3.82
N THR A 308 -9.09 0.82 2.67
CA THR A 308 -7.83 0.22 2.20
C THR A 308 -6.68 0.42 3.20
N MET A 309 -6.60 1.60 3.81
CA MET A 309 -5.59 1.91 4.81
C MET A 309 -5.75 1.08 6.09
N SER A 310 -6.98 0.85 6.55
CA SER A 310 -7.25 0.15 7.81
C SER A 310 -7.32 -1.38 7.67
N ASP A 311 -7.99 -1.87 6.61
CA ASP A 311 -8.11 -3.30 6.30
C ASP A 311 -6.73 -3.92 6.10
N THR A 312 -5.95 -3.25 5.26
CA THR A 312 -4.76 -3.87 4.72
C THR A 312 -3.61 -3.84 5.72
N VAL A 313 -3.46 -2.83 6.58
CA VAL A 313 -2.42 -2.84 7.62
C VAL A 313 -2.67 -3.93 8.66
N SER A 314 -3.88 -4.00 9.22
CA SER A 314 -4.16 -4.89 10.34
C SER A 314 -4.15 -6.37 9.91
N LEU A 315 -4.76 -6.66 8.75
CA LEU A 315 -4.78 -8.00 8.18
C LEU A 315 -3.38 -8.45 7.75
N ASN A 316 -2.60 -7.58 7.12
CA ASN A 316 -1.26 -7.92 6.68
C ASN A 316 -0.29 -8.09 7.83
N VAL A 317 -0.34 -7.28 8.89
CA VAL A 317 0.51 -7.48 10.07
C VAL A 317 0.23 -8.84 10.72
N ASN A 318 -1.04 -9.23 10.82
CA ASN A 318 -1.45 -10.53 11.35
C ASN A 318 -0.94 -11.70 10.49
N VAL A 319 -1.18 -11.65 9.18
CA VAL A 319 -0.75 -12.71 8.25
C VAL A 319 0.78 -12.75 8.14
N PHE A 320 1.45 -11.60 8.05
CA PHE A 320 2.90 -11.48 8.01
C PHE A 320 3.56 -12.13 9.21
N LEU A 321 3.14 -11.76 10.43
CA LEU A 321 3.78 -12.28 11.64
C LEU A 321 3.51 -13.77 11.82
N ARG A 322 2.30 -14.23 11.52
CA ARG A 322 1.96 -15.66 11.48
C ARG A 322 2.91 -16.39 10.55
N ASN A 323 3.08 -15.89 9.33
CA ASN A 323 3.85 -16.59 8.30
C ASN A 323 5.35 -16.59 8.62
N ILE A 324 5.88 -15.56 9.29
CA ILE A 324 7.25 -15.60 9.83
C ILE A 324 7.43 -16.73 10.85
N VAL A 325 6.51 -16.83 11.82
CA VAL A 325 6.57 -17.88 12.85
C VAL A 325 6.43 -19.27 12.22
N MET A 326 5.46 -19.42 11.31
CA MET A 326 5.22 -20.65 10.57
C MET A 326 6.41 -21.05 9.71
N LEU A 327 7.00 -20.13 8.94
CA LEU A 327 8.17 -20.41 8.10
C LEU A 327 9.38 -20.79 8.93
N GLY A 328 9.67 -20.05 10.00
CA GLY A 328 10.76 -20.37 10.91
C GLY A 328 10.58 -21.75 11.54
N GLY A 329 9.36 -22.06 12.00
CA GLY A 329 9.01 -23.37 12.55
C GLY A 329 9.14 -24.51 11.53
N SER A 330 8.52 -24.38 10.37
CA SER A 330 8.58 -25.38 9.30
C SER A 330 10.02 -25.60 8.82
N MET A 331 10.82 -24.55 8.64
CA MET A 331 12.25 -24.70 8.30
C MET A 331 13.02 -25.46 9.38
N LEU A 332 12.81 -25.15 10.66
CA LEU A 332 13.49 -25.83 11.77
C LEU A 332 13.14 -27.32 11.78
N PHE A 333 11.86 -27.67 11.61
CA PHE A 333 11.41 -29.07 11.54
C PHE A 333 11.94 -29.79 10.31
N MET A 334 11.92 -29.15 9.13
CA MET A 334 12.50 -29.72 7.90
C MET A 334 13.98 -30.05 8.09
N MET A 335 14.76 -29.12 8.65
CA MET A 335 16.19 -29.31 8.91
C MET A 335 16.44 -30.45 9.90
N LYS A 336 15.59 -30.60 10.93
CA LYS A 336 15.67 -31.71 11.89
C LYS A 336 15.28 -33.06 11.28
N LEU A 337 14.27 -33.10 10.41
CA LEU A 337 13.82 -34.33 9.75
C LEU A 337 14.88 -34.85 8.78
N SER A 338 15.34 -33.98 7.87
CA SER A 338 16.39 -34.28 6.93
C SER A 338 17.05 -32.99 6.46
N TRP A 339 18.22 -32.72 7.00
CA TRP A 339 19.04 -31.59 6.54
C TRP A 339 19.41 -31.75 5.05
N ARG A 340 19.55 -32.99 4.55
CA ARG A 340 19.83 -33.26 3.13
C ARG A 340 18.68 -32.85 2.22
N LEU A 341 17.45 -33.25 2.54
CA LEU A 341 16.28 -32.84 1.74
C LEU A 341 15.99 -31.34 1.87
N SER A 342 16.24 -30.77 3.04
CA SER A 342 16.06 -29.33 3.26
C SER A 342 16.95 -28.49 2.35
N LEU A 343 18.20 -28.91 2.15
CA LEU A 343 19.11 -28.25 1.21
C LEU A 343 18.62 -28.35 -0.22
N VAL A 344 18.03 -29.48 -0.63
CA VAL A 344 17.39 -29.62 -1.97
C VAL A 344 16.30 -28.59 -2.15
N THR A 345 15.42 -28.40 -1.16
CA THR A 345 14.39 -27.36 -1.21
C THR A 345 15.00 -25.95 -1.29
N PHE A 346 16.05 -25.67 -0.52
CA PHE A 346 16.72 -24.36 -0.54
C PHE A 346 17.49 -24.06 -1.83
N ILE A 347 17.90 -25.06 -2.61
CA ILE A 347 18.51 -24.86 -3.93
C ILE A 347 17.49 -24.27 -4.91
N VAL A 348 16.22 -24.67 -4.81
CA VAL A 348 15.20 -24.27 -5.80
C VAL A 348 14.50 -22.96 -5.45
N VAL A 349 14.41 -22.59 -4.17
CA VAL A 349 13.80 -21.31 -3.74
C VAL A 349 14.40 -20.08 -4.46
N PRO A 350 15.74 -19.93 -4.58
CA PRO A 350 16.34 -18.83 -5.33
C PRO A 350 15.95 -18.83 -6.83
N ILE A 351 15.82 -20.01 -7.45
CA ILE A 351 15.43 -20.14 -8.86
C ILE A 351 14.00 -19.61 -9.06
N ILE A 352 13.08 -19.97 -8.17
CA ILE A 352 11.71 -19.42 -8.17
C ILE A 352 11.75 -17.91 -8.00
N PHE A 353 12.56 -17.41 -7.06
CA PHE A 353 12.66 -15.98 -6.81
C PHE A 353 13.06 -15.20 -8.07
N VAL A 354 14.05 -15.68 -8.82
CA VAL A 354 14.47 -15.06 -10.08
C VAL A 354 13.35 -15.09 -11.12
N ALA A 355 12.69 -16.24 -11.28
CA ALA A 355 11.58 -16.36 -12.21
C ALA A 355 10.46 -15.36 -11.86
N SER A 356 10.07 -15.30 -10.58
CA SER A 356 9.05 -14.37 -10.08
C SER A 356 9.43 -12.91 -10.29
N GLU A 357 10.68 -12.51 -10.10
CA GLU A 357 11.14 -11.14 -10.32
C GLU A 357 11.05 -10.73 -11.82
N ILE A 358 11.47 -11.63 -12.71
CA ILE A 358 11.44 -11.37 -14.16
C ILE A 358 10.00 -11.19 -14.65
N PHE A 359 9.10 -12.09 -14.27
CA PHE A 359 7.70 -12.01 -14.67
C PHE A 359 6.95 -10.89 -13.92
N GLY A 360 7.24 -10.68 -12.64
CA GLY A 360 6.64 -9.64 -11.80
C GLY A 360 6.92 -8.25 -12.34
N SER A 361 8.19 -7.93 -12.64
CA SER A 361 8.55 -6.62 -13.21
C SER A 361 7.87 -6.33 -14.55
N TYR A 362 7.67 -7.34 -15.40
CA TYR A 362 6.93 -7.18 -16.64
C TYR A 362 5.42 -7.00 -16.41
N TYR A 363 4.87 -7.74 -15.44
CA TYR A 363 3.47 -7.63 -15.04
C TYR A 363 3.13 -6.25 -14.44
N ASP A 364 4.06 -5.64 -13.70
CA ASP A 364 3.91 -4.30 -13.13
C ASP A 364 3.79 -3.24 -14.22
N VAL A 365 4.66 -3.28 -15.24
CA VAL A 365 4.59 -2.37 -16.40
C VAL A 365 3.26 -2.50 -17.13
N LEU A 366 2.75 -3.73 -17.30
CA LEU A 366 1.44 -3.95 -17.91
C LEU A 366 0.30 -3.44 -17.03
N THR A 367 0.43 -3.57 -15.70
CA THR A 367 -0.54 -3.05 -14.74
C THR A 367 -0.63 -1.53 -14.78
N GLU A 368 0.51 -0.84 -14.85
CA GLU A 368 0.57 0.62 -15.03
C GLU A 368 -0.12 1.05 -16.33
N ARG A 369 0.18 0.38 -17.45
CA ARG A 369 -0.49 0.65 -18.74
C ARG A 369 -2.01 0.41 -18.65
N THR A 370 -2.45 -0.62 -17.92
CA THR A 370 -3.88 -0.86 -17.69
C THR A 370 -4.51 0.28 -16.90
N GLN A 371 -3.87 0.75 -15.83
CA GLN A 371 -4.39 1.86 -15.02
C GLN A 371 -4.52 3.14 -15.85
N ASN A 372 -3.51 3.47 -16.67
CA ASN A 372 -3.56 4.64 -17.55
C ASN A 372 -4.69 4.52 -18.61
N ALA A 373 -4.89 3.33 -19.18
CA ALA A 373 -5.99 3.10 -20.13
C ALA A 373 -7.38 3.25 -19.45
N VAL A 374 -7.53 2.76 -18.22
CA VAL A 374 -8.75 2.91 -17.41
C VAL A 374 -9.00 4.38 -17.05
N ALA A 375 -7.96 5.12 -16.65
CA ALA A 375 -8.08 6.55 -16.38
C ALA A 375 -8.63 7.31 -17.59
N HIS A 376 -8.07 7.08 -18.78
CA HIS A 376 -8.57 7.70 -20.01
C HIS A 376 -10.01 7.34 -20.37
N SER A 377 -10.50 6.14 -20.03
CA SER A 377 -11.93 5.82 -20.18
C SER A 377 -12.78 6.56 -19.15
N ASN A 378 -12.32 6.66 -17.90
CA ASN A 378 -13.02 7.37 -16.85
C ASN A 378 -13.12 8.88 -17.15
N ASP A 379 -12.09 9.49 -17.71
CA ASP A 379 -12.10 10.90 -18.13
C ASP A 379 -13.26 11.18 -19.12
N VAL A 380 -13.45 10.30 -20.11
CA VAL A 380 -14.56 10.42 -21.08
C VAL A 380 -15.91 10.23 -20.38
N ALA A 381 -16.04 9.23 -19.51
CA ALA A 381 -17.29 9.01 -18.79
C ALA A 381 -17.65 10.21 -17.90
N GLU A 382 -16.67 10.79 -17.19
CA GLU A 382 -16.87 11.96 -16.36
C GLU A 382 -17.27 13.19 -17.18
N GLU A 383 -16.57 13.46 -18.29
CA GLU A 383 -16.89 14.55 -19.24
C GLU A 383 -18.34 14.44 -19.73
N VAL A 384 -18.75 13.26 -20.21
CA VAL A 384 -20.09 13.02 -20.78
C VAL A 384 -21.18 13.11 -19.72
N LEU A 385 -20.99 12.49 -18.55
CA LEU A 385 -21.99 12.48 -17.49
C LEU A 385 -22.16 13.85 -16.83
N SER A 386 -21.06 14.60 -16.62
CA SER A 386 -21.12 15.96 -16.07
C SER A 386 -21.76 16.96 -17.04
N THR A 387 -21.68 16.70 -18.35
CA THR A 387 -22.26 17.55 -19.41
C THR A 387 -23.48 16.93 -20.10
N MET A 388 -24.19 16.02 -19.43
CA MET A 388 -25.27 15.23 -20.05
C MET A 388 -26.37 16.08 -20.71
N ARG A 389 -26.66 17.28 -20.19
CA ARG A 389 -27.61 18.22 -20.83
C ARG A 389 -27.15 18.65 -22.23
N THR A 390 -25.86 18.89 -22.42
CA THR A 390 -25.25 19.24 -23.70
C THR A 390 -25.30 18.04 -24.65
N VAL A 391 -24.93 16.85 -24.18
CA VAL A 391 -24.99 15.62 -24.99
C VAL A 391 -26.41 15.37 -25.50
N ARG A 392 -27.42 15.54 -24.63
CA ARG A 392 -28.85 15.47 -24.99
C ARG A 392 -29.28 16.57 -25.95
N SER A 393 -28.80 17.81 -25.78
CA SER A 393 -29.20 18.92 -26.66
C SER A 393 -28.72 18.74 -28.09
N PHE A 394 -27.59 18.04 -28.28
CA PHE A 394 -27.06 17.70 -29.60
C PHE A 394 -27.44 16.29 -30.10
N ALA A 395 -28.21 15.52 -29.32
CA ALA A 395 -28.59 14.14 -29.62
C ALA A 395 -27.38 13.23 -29.98
N CYS A 396 -26.26 13.40 -29.25
CA CYS A 396 -25.00 12.71 -29.49
C CYS A 396 -24.77 11.49 -28.56
N GLU A 397 -25.81 10.95 -27.92
CA GLU A 397 -25.66 9.87 -26.93
C GLU A 397 -24.95 8.64 -27.51
N ASN A 398 -25.30 8.25 -28.73
CA ASN A 398 -24.65 7.12 -29.41
C ASN A 398 -23.19 7.42 -29.79
N VAL A 399 -22.89 8.67 -30.18
CA VAL A 399 -21.53 9.10 -30.55
C VAL A 399 -20.60 9.02 -29.33
N GLU A 400 -21.06 9.52 -28.19
CA GLU A 400 -20.28 9.45 -26.94
C GLU A 400 -20.19 8.01 -26.41
N ALA A 401 -21.24 7.20 -26.58
CA ALA A 401 -21.19 5.77 -26.25
C ALA A 401 -20.13 5.03 -27.09
N ASP A 402 -20.05 5.30 -28.40
CA ASP A 402 -19.04 4.73 -29.29
C ASP A 402 -17.62 5.22 -28.94
N ARG A 403 -17.46 6.52 -28.62
CA ARG A 403 -16.18 7.08 -28.14
C ARG A 403 -15.71 6.36 -26.87
N TYR A 404 -16.62 6.11 -25.93
CA TYR A 404 -16.32 5.35 -24.71
C TYR A 404 -15.98 3.88 -25.02
N TYR A 405 -16.72 3.25 -25.95
CA TYR A 405 -16.45 1.88 -26.40
C TYR A 405 -15.04 1.71 -27.00
N VAL A 406 -14.58 2.69 -27.79
CA VAL A 406 -13.20 2.69 -28.34
C VAL A 406 -12.16 2.75 -27.23
N LYS A 407 -12.37 3.58 -26.19
CA LYS A 407 -11.46 3.64 -25.03
C LYS A 407 -11.45 2.32 -24.26
N LEU A 408 -12.61 1.72 -24.02
CA LEU A 408 -12.72 0.40 -23.40
C LEU A 408 -12.01 -0.70 -24.23
N THR A 409 -12.07 -0.62 -25.55
CA THR A 409 -11.37 -1.56 -26.45
C THR A 409 -9.86 -1.45 -26.29
N ASN A 410 -9.31 -0.25 -26.10
CA ASN A 410 -7.90 -0.08 -25.77
C ASN A 410 -7.55 -0.72 -24.41
N THR A 411 -8.37 -0.50 -23.38
CA THR A 411 -8.23 -1.17 -22.07
C THR A 411 -8.25 -2.69 -22.21
N LEU A 412 -9.14 -3.24 -23.05
CA LEU A 412 -9.21 -4.67 -23.35
C LEU A 412 -7.92 -5.19 -24.01
N ASN A 413 -7.36 -4.47 -24.98
CA ASN A 413 -6.13 -4.86 -25.68
C ASN A 413 -4.91 -4.92 -24.74
N VAL A 414 -4.78 -3.95 -23.82
CA VAL A 414 -3.73 -3.97 -22.79
C VAL A 414 -3.98 -5.12 -21.82
N THR A 415 -5.21 -5.31 -21.39
CA THR A 415 -5.60 -6.40 -20.47
C THR A 415 -5.37 -7.78 -21.09
N LYS A 416 -5.57 -7.95 -22.40
CA LYS A 416 -5.23 -9.19 -23.12
C LYS A 416 -3.73 -9.50 -23.05
N SER A 417 -2.89 -8.48 -23.24
CA SER A 417 -1.43 -8.64 -23.10
C SER A 417 -1.04 -9.00 -21.66
N LYS A 418 -1.69 -8.36 -20.68
CA LYS A 418 -1.54 -8.68 -19.24
C LYS A 418 -1.98 -10.12 -18.93
N ALA A 419 -3.07 -10.59 -19.51
CA ALA A 419 -3.55 -11.96 -19.34
C ALA A 419 -2.55 -12.99 -19.90
N ILE A 420 -1.97 -12.73 -21.07
CA ILE A 420 -0.93 -13.60 -21.65
C ILE A 420 0.31 -13.64 -20.75
N ALA A 421 0.76 -12.49 -20.24
CA ALA A 421 1.87 -12.43 -19.29
C ALA A 421 1.56 -13.22 -18.00
N TYR A 422 0.33 -13.11 -17.51
CA TYR A 422 -0.13 -13.83 -16.32
C TYR A 422 -0.18 -15.35 -16.54
N ILE A 423 -0.59 -15.82 -17.71
CA ILE A 423 -0.52 -17.25 -18.08
C ILE A 423 0.94 -17.73 -18.00
N GLY A 424 1.87 -16.97 -18.58
CA GLY A 424 3.30 -17.29 -18.51
C GLY A 424 3.82 -17.38 -17.07
N PHE A 425 3.44 -16.42 -16.22
CA PHE A 425 3.79 -16.43 -14.80
C PHE A 425 3.23 -17.66 -14.06
N LEU A 426 1.95 -17.97 -14.25
CA LEU A 426 1.30 -19.13 -13.60
C LEU A 426 1.94 -20.45 -14.05
N TRP A 427 2.19 -20.63 -15.34
CA TRP A 427 2.86 -21.83 -15.85
C TRP A 427 4.24 -22.00 -15.24
N VAL A 428 5.03 -20.93 -15.20
CA VAL A 428 6.37 -20.98 -14.62
C VAL A 428 6.32 -21.31 -13.13
N SER A 429 5.44 -20.65 -12.36
CA SER A 429 5.27 -20.92 -10.93
C SER A 429 4.84 -22.37 -10.66
N GLU A 430 3.80 -22.86 -11.36
CA GLU A 430 3.22 -24.19 -11.15
C GLU A 430 4.19 -25.31 -11.60
N LEU A 431 4.88 -25.11 -12.72
CA LEU A 431 5.89 -26.05 -13.21
C LEU A 431 7.05 -26.13 -12.22
N PHE A 432 7.53 -25.01 -11.69
CA PHE A 432 8.60 -25.02 -10.69
C PHE A 432 8.14 -25.71 -9.38
N GLN A 433 6.93 -25.42 -8.89
CA GLN A 433 6.39 -26.06 -7.69
C GLN A 433 6.28 -27.59 -7.85
N THR A 434 5.75 -28.04 -8.99
CA THR A 434 5.65 -29.47 -9.33
C THR A 434 7.03 -30.10 -9.52
N PHE A 435 7.96 -29.40 -10.17
CA PHE A 435 9.32 -29.87 -10.38
C PHE A 435 10.04 -30.09 -9.04
N ILE A 436 9.90 -29.18 -8.08
CA ILE A 436 10.47 -29.35 -6.72
C ILE A 436 9.89 -30.59 -6.05
N LEU A 437 8.57 -30.77 -6.14
CA LEU A 437 7.91 -31.96 -5.57
C LEU A 437 8.51 -33.25 -6.15
N VAL A 438 8.68 -33.31 -7.48
CA VAL A 438 9.27 -34.48 -8.17
C VAL A 438 10.73 -34.70 -7.75
N VAL A 439 11.55 -33.64 -7.71
CA VAL A 439 12.97 -33.74 -7.31
C VAL A 439 13.11 -34.18 -5.86
N VAL A 440 12.33 -33.61 -4.94
CA VAL A 440 12.35 -34.00 -3.52
C VAL A 440 11.83 -35.42 -3.34
N LEU A 441 10.80 -35.84 -4.06
CA LEU A 441 10.29 -37.20 -4.00
C LEU A 441 11.30 -38.21 -4.53
N TRP A 442 11.97 -37.91 -5.65
CA TRP A 442 13.00 -38.77 -6.24
C TRP A 442 14.21 -38.92 -5.32
N TYR A 443 14.79 -37.80 -4.86
CA TYR A 443 15.94 -37.82 -3.96
C TYR A 443 15.58 -38.35 -2.56
N GLY A 444 14.39 -38.02 -2.06
CA GLY A 444 13.85 -38.56 -0.81
C GLY A 444 13.64 -40.07 -0.88
N GLY A 445 13.12 -40.58 -2.00
CA GLY A 445 13.02 -42.01 -2.26
C GLY A 445 14.39 -42.68 -2.29
N HIS A 446 15.39 -42.08 -2.92
CA HIS A 446 16.78 -42.56 -2.89
C HIS A 446 17.35 -42.60 -1.46
N LEU A 447 17.09 -41.59 -0.63
CA LEU A 447 17.51 -41.59 0.78
C LEU A 447 16.82 -42.68 1.62
N VAL A 448 15.56 -43.01 1.30
CA VAL A 448 14.84 -44.11 1.95
C VAL A 448 15.40 -45.46 1.51
N LEU A 449 15.63 -45.66 0.22
CA LEU A 449 16.21 -46.90 -0.32
C LEU A 449 17.65 -47.15 0.18
N SER A 450 18.42 -46.09 0.42
CA SER A 450 19.78 -46.16 0.98
C SER A 450 19.81 -46.26 2.51
N GLY A 451 18.66 -46.29 3.18
CA GLY A 451 18.57 -46.39 4.65
C GLY A 451 18.99 -45.11 5.40
N LYS A 452 19.25 -44.01 4.70
CA LYS A 452 19.65 -42.71 5.26
C LYS A 452 18.45 -41.89 5.78
N LEU A 453 17.23 -42.27 5.41
CA LEU A 453 15.98 -41.65 5.85
C LEU A 453 14.91 -42.74 6.05
N LYS A 454 14.08 -42.61 7.08
CA LYS A 454 12.93 -43.51 7.24
C LYS A 454 11.76 -43.04 6.35
N ALA A 455 10.97 -43.98 5.82
CA ALA A 455 9.90 -43.69 4.85
C ALA A 455 8.77 -42.81 5.42
N ASP A 456 8.51 -42.90 6.71
CA ASP A 456 7.57 -42.06 7.46
C ASP A 456 7.98 -40.59 7.54
N LEU A 457 9.27 -40.33 7.74
CA LEU A 457 9.82 -38.97 7.81
C LEU A 457 9.76 -38.26 6.46
N LEU A 458 9.73 -39.02 5.35
CA LEU A 458 9.56 -38.47 4.01
C LEU A 458 8.16 -37.86 3.81
N VAL A 459 7.10 -38.51 4.31
CA VAL A 459 5.73 -37.97 4.22
C VAL A 459 5.61 -36.67 5.02
N SER A 460 6.11 -36.65 6.26
CA SER A 460 6.17 -35.44 7.08
C SER A 460 6.93 -34.32 6.36
N PHE A 461 8.06 -34.64 5.74
CA PHE A 461 8.87 -33.66 5.01
C PHE A 461 8.12 -33.05 3.83
N LEU A 462 7.42 -33.86 3.03
CA LEU A 462 6.63 -33.37 1.89
C LEU A 462 5.49 -32.43 2.34
N LEU A 463 4.81 -32.76 3.44
CA LEU A 463 3.77 -31.90 4.01
C LEU A 463 4.34 -30.57 4.53
N TYR A 464 5.50 -30.59 5.16
CA TYR A 464 6.21 -29.36 5.57
C TYR A 464 6.65 -28.52 4.37
N GLN A 465 7.11 -29.15 3.29
CA GLN A 465 7.47 -28.45 2.06
C GLN A 465 6.26 -27.76 1.42
N MET A 466 5.11 -28.43 1.35
CA MET A 466 3.86 -27.82 0.85
C MET A 466 3.45 -26.63 1.72
N GLN A 467 3.50 -26.78 3.05
CA GLN A 467 3.21 -25.71 4.00
C GLN A 467 4.18 -24.52 3.83
N LEU A 468 5.47 -24.78 3.60
CA LEU A 468 6.47 -23.74 3.36
C LEU A 468 6.16 -22.96 2.08
N GLY A 469 5.75 -23.64 1.00
CA GLY A 469 5.32 -23.01 -0.25
C GLY A 469 4.11 -22.10 -0.07
N GLU A 470 3.06 -22.58 0.62
CA GLU A 470 1.87 -21.77 0.92
C GLU A 470 2.20 -20.53 1.76
N ASN A 471 3.01 -20.67 2.81
CA ASN A 471 3.41 -19.54 3.63
C ASN A 471 4.21 -18.49 2.83
N LEU A 472 5.09 -18.92 1.91
CA LEU A 472 5.81 -18.03 1.00
C LEU A 472 4.86 -17.27 0.06
N ARG A 473 3.87 -17.97 -0.51
CA ARG A 473 2.85 -17.38 -1.39
C ARG A 473 2.04 -16.30 -0.65
N GLU A 474 1.51 -16.64 0.53
CA GLU A 474 0.77 -15.69 1.36
C GLU A 474 1.62 -14.47 1.76
N MET A 475 2.93 -14.64 2.01
CA MET A 475 3.81 -13.49 2.28
C MET A 475 3.92 -12.53 1.08
N GLY A 476 3.89 -13.03 -0.16
CA GLY A 476 3.86 -12.20 -1.37
C GLY A 476 2.57 -11.39 -1.49
N GLU A 477 1.43 -12.00 -1.17
CA GLU A 477 0.12 -11.33 -1.15
C GLU A 477 0.07 -10.22 -0.10
N VAL A 478 0.60 -10.49 1.10
CA VAL A 478 0.75 -9.51 2.19
C VAL A 478 1.60 -8.32 1.77
N TRP A 479 2.73 -8.55 1.10
CA TRP A 479 3.60 -7.47 0.63
C TRP A 479 2.86 -6.54 -0.36
N THR A 480 2.15 -7.14 -1.31
CA THR A 480 1.36 -6.40 -2.30
C THR A 480 0.27 -5.57 -1.64
N GLY A 481 -0.47 -6.16 -0.70
CA GLY A 481 -1.46 -5.41 0.08
C GLY A 481 -0.82 -4.27 0.86
N LEU A 482 0.30 -4.50 1.55
CA LEU A 482 0.95 -3.45 2.35
C LEU A 482 1.32 -2.24 1.49
N MET A 483 1.82 -2.46 0.27
CA MET A 483 2.14 -1.37 -0.66
C MET A 483 0.89 -0.60 -1.12
N GLN A 484 -0.23 -1.28 -1.38
CA GLN A 484 -1.51 -0.63 -1.69
C GLN A 484 -1.98 0.26 -0.53
N SER A 485 -1.85 -0.24 0.70
CA SER A 485 -2.20 0.49 1.92
C SER A 485 -1.35 1.74 2.13
N VAL A 486 -0.04 1.66 1.84
CA VAL A 486 0.86 2.82 1.86
C VAL A 486 0.47 3.85 0.80
N GLY A 487 0.03 3.40 -0.38
CA GLY A 487 -0.48 4.28 -1.44
C GLY A 487 -1.71 5.07 -0.97
N ALA A 488 -2.70 4.38 -0.41
CA ALA A 488 -3.93 4.98 0.11
C ALA A 488 -3.66 5.92 1.31
N SER A 489 -2.78 5.51 2.24
CA SER A 489 -2.51 6.28 3.45
C SER A 489 -1.84 7.63 3.19
N ARG A 490 -1.11 7.78 2.08
CA ARG A 490 -0.41 9.03 1.73
C ARG A 490 -1.37 10.21 1.65
N LYS A 491 -2.45 10.08 0.87
CA LYS A 491 -3.45 11.16 0.72
C LYS A 491 -4.31 11.34 1.96
N VAL A 492 -4.62 10.26 2.68
CA VAL A 492 -5.37 10.33 3.95
C VAL A 492 -4.58 11.11 4.99
N PHE A 493 -3.29 10.81 5.18
CA PHE A 493 -2.45 11.55 6.12
C PHE A 493 -2.17 12.98 5.67
N GLU A 494 -2.00 13.23 4.36
CA GLU A 494 -1.92 14.59 3.82
C GLU A 494 -3.12 15.44 4.25
N TYR A 495 -4.34 14.88 4.25
CA TYR A 495 -5.54 15.58 4.68
C TYR A 495 -5.70 15.67 6.20
N ILE A 496 -5.29 14.63 6.94
CA ILE A 496 -5.30 14.67 8.41
C ILE A 496 -4.34 15.76 8.93
N ASP A 497 -3.20 15.95 8.28
CA ASP A 497 -2.16 16.90 8.72
C ASP A 497 -2.30 18.29 8.13
N ARG A 498 -3.18 18.45 7.14
CA ARG A 498 -3.38 19.74 6.49
C ARG A 498 -3.88 20.73 7.53
N LYS A 499 -3.03 21.71 7.84
CA LYS A 499 -3.44 22.88 8.61
C LYS A 499 -4.24 23.81 7.69
N PRO A 500 -5.44 24.25 8.10
CA PRO A 500 -6.22 25.24 7.36
C PRO A 500 -5.39 26.50 7.12
N ARG A 501 -5.59 27.13 5.96
CA ARG A 501 -4.87 28.38 5.62
C ARG A 501 -5.47 29.59 6.33
N ILE A 502 -6.77 29.54 6.60
CA ILE A 502 -7.51 30.55 7.34
C ILE A 502 -7.65 30.02 8.76
N ASP A 503 -7.15 30.78 9.73
CA ASP A 503 -7.28 30.43 11.14
C ASP A 503 -8.70 30.76 11.62
N THR A 504 -9.26 29.89 12.45
CA THR A 504 -10.57 30.07 13.07
C THR A 504 -10.48 30.59 14.50
N ASP A 505 -9.29 30.52 15.13
CA ASP A 505 -9.05 30.83 16.54
C ASP A 505 -8.58 32.28 16.73
N GLY A 506 -9.23 33.23 16.06
CA GLY A 506 -8.95 34.66 16.22
C GLY A 506 -9.03 35.12 17.69
N PRO A 507 -8.09 35.96 18.17
CA PRO A 507 -8.03 36.35 19.58
C PRO A 507 -9.17 37.28 20.00
N TYR A 508 -9.83 37.97 19.05
CA TYR A 508 -10.83 38.97 19.34
C TYR A 508 -12.24 38.36 19.48
N LYS A 509 -12.82 38.47 20.68
CA LYS A 509 -14.09 37.87 21.08
C LYS A 509 -15.00 38.91 21.74
N PRO A 510 -15.68 39.77 20.98
CA PRO A 510 -16.47 40.86 21.56
C PRO A 510 -17.83 40.39 22.09
N ASP A 511 -18.23 40.90 23.25
CA ASP A 511 -19.57 40.70 23.79
C ASP A 511 -20.64 41.49 23.03
N LYS A 512 -20.27 42.65 22.48
CA LYS A 512 -21.13 43.56 21.73
C LYS A 512 -20.47 43.98 20.42
N MET A 513 -21.29 44.04 19.36
CA MET A 513 -20.89 44.44 18.02
C MET A 513 -21.83 45.57 17.57
N ASN A 514 -21.26 46.67 17.06
CA ASN A 514 -22.03 47.80 16.56
C ASN A 514 -22.44 47.58 15.09
N GLY A 515 -21.66 46.79 14.34
CA GLY A 515 -21.99 46.37 12.98
C GLY A 515 -21.55 47.36 11.89
N ARG A 516 -20.52 48.18 12.15
CA ARG A 516 -19.92 49.03 11.12
C ARG A 516 -19.00 48.20 10.23
N ILE A 517 -19.22 48.18 8.91
CA ILE A 517 -18.43 47.37 7.97
C ILE A 517 -17.62 48.30 7.07
N GLU A 518 -16.35 47.98 6.84
CA GLU A 518 -15.46 48.80 6.02
C GLU A 518 -14.56 47.93 5.12
N PHE A 519 -14.61 48.16 3.81
CA PHE A 519 -13.66 47.62 2.84
C PHE A 519 -12.65 48.71 2.53
N ARG A 520 -11.35 48.43 2.68
CA ARG A 520 -10.25 49.37 2.38
C ARG A 520 -9.32 48.80 1.33
N ASN A 521 -9.34 49.40 0.14
CA ASN A 521 -8.43 49.12 -0.97
C ASN A 521 -8.32 47.62 -1.30
N VAL A 522 -9.45 46.92 -1.29
CA VAL A 522 -9.48 45.45 -1.36
C VAL A 522 -9.20 44.97 -2.79
N TYR A 523 -8.18 44.13 -2.92
CA TYR A 523 -7.87 43.35 -4.12
C TYR A 523 -8.12 41.86 -3.84
N PHE A 524 -8.86 41.19 -4.70
CA PHE A 524 -9.20 39.78 -4.50
C PHE A 524 -9.32 39.00 -5.81
N SER A 525 -8.77 37.79 -5.79
CA SER A 525 -8.89 36.75 -6.82
C SER A 525 -9.12 35.41 -6.12
N TYR A 526 -10.03 34.58 -6.66
CA TYR A 526 -10.24 33.24 -6.11
C TYR A 526 -8.97 32.39 -6.23
N PRO A 527 -8.61 31.58 -5.22
CA PRO A 527 -7.42 30.74 -5.26
C PRO A 527 -7.38 29.75 -6.43
N THR A 528 -8.54 29.33 -6.93
CA THR A 528 -8.68 28.45 -8.11
C THR A 528 -8.37 29.18 -9.42
N ARG A 529 -8.39 30.51 -9.45
CA ARG A 529 -8.13 31.36 -10.64
C ARG A 529 -7.34 32.62 -10.25
N PRO A 530 -6.08 32.48 -9.79
CA PRO A 530 -5.31 33.60 -9.24
C PRO A 530 -4.95 34.67 -10.29
N SER A 531 -4.95 34.31 -11.58
CA SER A 531 -4.67 35.24 -12.69
C SER A 531 -5.85 36.16 -13.03
N LEU A 532 -7.05 35.90 -12.49
CA LEU A 532 -8.26 36.67 -12.77
C LEU A 532 -8.67 37.51 -11.56
N PRO A 533 -8.24 38.78 -11.47
CA PRO A 533 -8.65 39.68 -10.40
C PRO A 533 -10.14 40.01 -10.49
N ILE A 534 -10.88 39.67 -9.42
CA ILE A 534 -12.32 39.90 -9.27
C ILE A 534 -12.59 41.28 -8.68
N LEU A 535 -11.94 41.61 -7.56
CA LEU A 535 -12.01 42.92 -6.92
C LEU A 535 -10.69 43.67 -7.14
N LYS A 536 -10.79 44.96 -7.49
CA LYS A 536 -9.65 45.83 -7.79
C LYS A 536 -9.85 47.15 -7.05
N ASP A 537 -9.04 47.38 -6.03
CA ASP A 537 -9.06 48.60 -5.20
C ASP A 537 -10.44 48.97 -4.62
N LEU A 538 -11.22 47.96 -4.19
CA LEU A 538 -12.57 48.21 -3.70
C LEU A 538 -12.55 48.86 -2.32
N SER A 539 -13.20 50.03 -2.19
CA SER A 539 -13.35 50.73 -0.91
C SER A 539 -14.78 51.25 -0.70
N PHE A 540 -15.41 50.87 0.42
CA PHE A 540 -16.71 51.41 0.84
C PHE A 540 -16.95 51.14 2.33
N THR A 541 -17.89 51.89 2.92
CA THR A 541 -18.27 51.78 4.33
C THR A 541 -19.79 51.62 4.45
N VAL A 542 -20.22 50.75 5.35
CA VAL A 542 -21.62 50.57 5.75
C VAL A 542 -21.74 50.97 7.22
N GLU A 543 -22.57 51.98 7.48
CA GLU A 543 -22.79 52.45 8.84
C GLU A 543 -23.86 51.61 9.57
N PRO A 544 -23.80 51.48 10.91
CA PRO A 544 -24.75 50.71 11.69
C PRO A 544 -26.22 51.10 11.41
N GLY A 545 -27.07 50.09 11.21
CA GLY A 545 -28.50 50.27 10.93
C GLY A 545 -28.82 50.70 9.49
N GLN A 546 -27.82 50.86 8.63
CA GLN A 546 -28.01 51.19 7.23
C GLN A 546 -28.26 49.93 6.38
N THR A 547 -29.28 49.96 5.53
CA THR A 547 -29.45 48.97 4.47
C THR A 547 -28.70 49.42 3.22
N VAL A 548 -27.76 48.59 2.75
CA VAL A 548 -26.93 48.89 1.57
C VAL A 548 -27.19 47.86 0.47
N ALA A 549 -27.37 48.35 -0.76
CA ALA A 549 -27.57 47.51 -1.94
C ALA A 549 -26.33 47.55 -2.84
N LEU A 550 -25.72 46.38 -3.08
CA LEU A 550 -24.62 46.22 -4.03
C LEU A 550 -25.18 45.93 -5.43
N VAL A 551 -25.02 46.88 -6.36
CA VAL A 551 -25.54 46.77 -7.74
C VAL A 551 -24.38 46.66 -8.73
N GLY A 552 -24.51 45.77 -9.71
CA GLY A 552 -23.53 45.60 -10.77
C GLY A 552 -23.87 44.44 -11.71
N PRO A 553 -23.23 44.36 -12.88
CA PRO A 553 -23.45 43.28 -13.84
C PRO A 553 -23.13 41.90 -13.25
N SER A 554 -23.63 40.83 -13.87
CA SER A 554 -23.29 39.46 -13.44
C SER A 554 -21.75 39.26 -13.48
N GLY A 555 -21.20 38.59 -12.46
CA GLY A 555 -19.75 38.40 -12.33
C GLY A 555 -18.96 39.60 -11.79
N SER A 556 -19.61 40.71 -11.42
CA SER A 556 -18.92 41.91 -10.88
C SER A 556 -18.33 41.77 -9.46
N GLY A 557 -18.33 40.57 -8.87
CA GLY A 557 -17.78 40.33 -7.52
C GLY A 557 -18.70 40.60 -6.33
N LYS A 558 -20.01 40.79 -6.53
CA LYS A 558 -20.99 41.05 -5.43
C LYS A 558 -20.97 39.96 -4.36
N SER A 559 -21.13 38.70 -4.76
CA SER A 559 -21.08 37.55 -3.84
C SER A 559 -19.68 37.37 -3.24
N SER A 560 -18.63 37.81 -3.94
CA SER A 560 -17.26 37.79 -3.43
C SER A 560 -17.07 38.78 -2.27
N CYS A 561 -17.73 39.94 -2.28
CA CYS A 561 -17.75 40.84 -1.12
C CYS A 561 -18.35 40.17 0.12
N ILE A 562 -19.46 39.45 -0.05
CA ILE A 562 -20.11 38.71 1.04
C ILE A 562 -19.17 37.59 1.55
N ALA A 563 -18.56 36.82 0.64
CA ALA A 563 -17.64 35.75 1.01
C ALA A 563 -16.38 36.24 1.75
N LEU A 564 -15.91 37.47 1.47
CA LEU A 564 -14.82 38.10 2.20
C LEU A 564 -15.27 38.62 3.57
N LEU A 565 -16.49 39.15 3.67
CA LEU A 565 -17.08 39.59 4.94
C LEU A 565 -17.32 38.42 5.90
N GLU A 566 -17.73 37.28 5.36
CA GLU A 566 -17.87 36.00 6.08
C GLU A 566 -16.53 35.29 6.31
N HIS A 567 -15.42 35.90 5.91
CA HIS A 567 -14.07 35.36 6.08
C HIS A 567 -13.87 33.93 5.52
N PHE A 568 -14.63 33.56 4.48
CA PHE A 568 -14.38 32.31 3.72
C PHE A 568 -13.11 32.39 2.86
N TYR A 569 -12.68 33.62 2.56
CA TYR A 569 -11.46 33.94 1.84
C TYR A 569 -10.77 35.15 2.49
N SER A 570 -9.46 35.24 2.31
CA SER A 570 -8.69 36.44 2.64
C SER A 570 -8.41 37.25 1.37
N PRO A 571 -8.43 38.59 1.44
CA PRO A 571 -8.06 39.44 0.31
C PRO A 571 -6.57 39.26 -0.05
N ASN A 572 -6.21 39.48 -1.33
CA ASN A 572 -4.81 39.48 -1.75
C ASN A 572 -4.06 40.74 -1.24
N SER A 573 -4.78 41.86 -1.12
CA SER A 573 -4.29 43.13 -0.57
C SER A 573 -5.49 43.97 -0.09
N GLY A 574 -5.24 44.94 0.79
CA GLY A 574 -6.29 45.69 1.48
C GLY A 574 -6.85 44.93 2.69
N GLN A 575 -7.90 45.47 3.30
CA GLN A 575 -8.50 44.92 4.52
C GLN A 575 -10.04 45.01 4.49
N VAL A 576 -10.68 44.01 5.09
CA VAL A 576 -12.11 44.02 5.42
C VAL A 576 -12.20 44.15 6.93
N LEU A 577 -12.87 45.19 7.41
CA LEU A 577 -12.97 45.51 8.83
C LEU A 577 -14.43 45.48 9.28
N VAL A 578 -14.64 44.96 10.49
CA VAL A 578 -15.89 45.08 11.25
C VAL A 578 -15.57 45.86 12.52
N ASP A 579 -16.33 46.92 12.80
CA ASP A 579 -16.11 47.83 13.93
C ASP A 579 -14.67 48.37 14.04
N GLY A 580 -13.97 48.48 12.91
CA GLY A 580 -12.59 48.97 12.83
C GLY A 580 -11.51 47.90 13.06
N ILE A 581 -11.88 46.65 13.26
CA ILE A 581 -10.98 45.51 13.47
C ILE A 581 -11.00 44.63 12.21
N PRO A 582 -9.83 44.19 11.70
CA PRO A 582 -9.77 43.25 10.58
C PRO A 582 -10.57 41.97 10.86
N ILE A 583 -11.31 41.48 9.87
CA ILE A 583 -12.15 40.28 10.00
C ILE A 583 -11.33 39.04 10.39
N GLU A 584 -10.06 39.00 10.01
CA GLU A 584 -9.11 37.92 10.32
C GLU A 584 -8.76 37.80 11.81
N ASP A 585 -8.91 38.87 12.59
CA ASP A 585 -8.61 38.87 14.02
C ASP A 585 -9.79 38.36 14.87
N TYR A 586 -10.99 38.25 14.29
CA TYR A 586 -12.18 37.76 14.99
C TYR A 586 -12.17 36.25 15.15
N ASP A 587 -12.66 35.78 16.29
CA ASP A 587 -13.02 34.38 16.45
C ASP A 587 -14.14 34.01 15.47
N HIS A 588 -13.90 32.97 14.68
CA HIS A 588 -14.78 32.55 13.58
C HIS A 588 -16.17 32.15 14.09
N HIS A 589 -16.26 31.45 15.23
CA HIS A 589 -17.56 31.09 15.78
C HIS A 589 -18.36 32.33 16.19
N ILE A 590 -17.73 33.29 16.87
CA ILE A 590 -18.42 34.50 17.35
C ILE A 590 -18.91 35.36 16.19
N ILE A 591 -18.09 35.62 15.17
CA ILE A 591 -18.50 36.47 14.04
C ILE A 591 -19.70 35.87 13.29
N HIS A 592 -19.72 34.56 13.08
CA HIS A 592 -20.84 33.88 12.43
C HIS A 592 -22.09 33.75 13.31
N THR A 593 -22.01 33.90 14.63
CA THR A 593 -23.21 34.08 15.47
C THR A 593 -23.83 35.47 15.37
N LYS A 594 -23.10 36.45 14.81
CA LYS A 594 -23.56 37.84 14.64
C LYS A 594 -23.92 38.19 13.19
N MET A 595 -23.66 37.27 12.25
CA MET A 595 -23.99 37.41 10.84
C MET A 595 -25.06 36.38 10.47
N ALA A 596 -26.01 36.79 9.63
CA ALA A 596 -26.98 35.90 9.02
C ALA A 596 -26.87 36.05 7.50
N LEU A 597 -26.73 34.92 6.80
CA LEU A 597 -26.68 34.87 5.35
C LEU A 597 -27.90 34.13 4.82
N VAL A 598 -28.64 34.78 3.92
CA VAL A 598 -29.66 34.13 3.10
C VAL A 598 -29.07 33.93 1.70
N GLY A 599 -28.76 32.68 1.37
CA GLY A 599 -28.17 32.31 0.08
C GLY A 599 -29.16 32.44 -1.08
N GLN A 600 -28.64 32.62 -2.30
CA GLN A 600 -29.48 32.68 -3.51
C GLN A 600 -30.17 31.34 -3.81
N GLU A 601 -29.49 30.23 -3.53
CA GLU A 601 -30.06 28.88 -3.59
C GLU A 601 -29.90 28.26 -2.19
N PRO A 602 -30.94 28.31 -1.34
CA PRO A 602 -30.84 27.81 0.01
C PRO A 602 -30.72 26.28 0.04
N VAL A 603 -29.86 25.78 0.93
CA VAL A 603 -29.57 24.36 1.07
C VAL A 603 -30.13 23.86 2.40
N LEU A 604 -31.02 22.86 2.33
CA LEU A 604 -31.56 22.17 3.51
C LEU A 604 -30.90 20.79 3.66
N PHE A 605 -30.50 20.48 4.89
CA PHE A 605 -29.96 19.16 5.22
C PHE A 605 -31.03 18.09 5.19
N ALA A 606 -30.61 16.85 4.92
CA ALA A 606 -31.46 15.65 4.89
C ALA A 606 -31.97 15.25 6.30
N ARG A 607 -32.82 16.09 6.89
CA ARG A 607 -33.26 16.12 8.29
C ARG A 607 -34.65 16.74 8.40
N SER A 608 -35.27 16.72 9.58
CA SER A 608 -36.58 17.34 9.80
C SER A 608 -36.53 18.87 9.64
N ILE A 609 -37.68 19.50 9.41
CA ILE A 609 -37.78 20.97 9.37
C ILE A 609 -37.37 21.56 10.73
N THR A 610 -37.78 20.95 11.85
CA THR A 610 -37.32 21.33 13.20
C THR A 610 -35.79 21.35 13.30
N GLU A 611 -35.12 20.30 12.83
CA GLU A 611 -33.66 20.18 12.88
C GLU A 611 -32.92 21.13 11.93
N ASN A 612 -33.58 21.58 10.85
CA ASN A 612 -33.02 22.59 9.94
C ASN A 612 -33.15 24.00 10.53
N ILE A 613 -34.32 24.36 11.09
CA ILE A 613 -34.53 25.68 11.70
C ILE A 613 -33.64 25.86 12.95
N SER A 614 -33.51 24.81 13.77
CA SER A 614 -32.65 24.85 14.97
C SER A 614 -31.17 24.63 14.69
N TYR A 615 -30.75 24.55 13.42
CA TYR A 615 -29.37 24.21 13.06
C TYR A 615 -28.38 25.27 13.56
N GLY A 616 -27.43 24.84 14.41
CA GLY A 616 -26.41 25.73 14.98
C GLY A 616 -26.82 26.46 16.26
N LEU A 617 -28.08 26.33 16.70
CA LEU A 617 -28.58 26.92 17.94
C LEU A 617 -28.55 25.91 19.10
N GLN A 618 -28.28 26.40 20.31
CA GLN A 618 -28.35 25.59 21.54
C GLN A 618 -29.65 25.88 22.29
N SER A 619 -30.31 24.83 22.80
CA SER A 619 -31.46 24.95 23.71
C SER A 619 -32.66 25.74 23.16
N VAL A 620 -33.09 25.43 21.93
CA VAL A 620 -34.25 26.06 21.27
C VAL A 620 -35.54 25.32 21.66
N THR A 621 -36.60 26.05 22.01
CA THR A 621 -37.93 25.46 22.27
C THR A 621 -38.75 25.34 20.99
N ASP A 622 -39.73 24.43 20.97
CA ASP A 622 -40.65 24.31 19.83
C ASP A 622 -41.42 25.61 19.56
N GLU A 623 -41.70 26.41 20.60
CA GLU A 623 -42.33 27.73 20.47
C GLU A 623 -41.45 28.72 19.72
N ASP A 624 -40.14 28.75 19.99
CA ASP A 624 -39.19 29.60 19.28
C ASP A 624 -39.13 29.25 17.79
N ILE A 625 -39.15 27.94 17.47
CA ILE A 625 -39.15 27.44 16.09
C ILE A 625 -40.43 27.84 15.36
N ILE A 626 -41.59 27.76 16.03
CA ILE A 626 -42.87 28.17 15.46
C ILE A 626 -42.88 29.69 15.23
N ASN A 627 -42.42 30.47 16.21
CA ASN A 627 -42.36 31.92 16.11
C ASN A 627 -41.44 32.38 14.97
N ALA A 628 -40.24 31.80 14.84
CA ALA A 628 -39.33 32.08 13.74
C ALA A 628 -39.98 31.76 12.38
N ALA A 629 -40.60 30.58 12.25
CA ALA A 629 -41.31 30.19 11.03
C ALA A 629 -42.52 31.09 10.71
N GLN A 630 -43.20 31.65 11.71
CA GLN A 630 -44.28 32.62 11.51
C GLN A 630 -43.74 33.97 11.03
N MET A 631 -42.65 34.47 11.64
CA MET A 631 -41.97 35.70 11.20
C MET A 631 -41.46 35.60 9.76
N ALA A 632 -41.03 34.40 9.35
CA ALA A 632 -40.58 34.08 8.00
C ALA A 632 -41.71 33.80 6.99
N ASN A 633 -42.98 33.80 7.42
CA ASN A 633 -44.13 33.38 6.62
C ASN A 633 -44.03 31.93 6.09
N ALA A 634 -43.32 31.05 6.80
CA ALA A 634 -43.16 29.63 6.46
C ALA A 634 -44.14 28.71 7.20
N HIS A 635 -44.69 29.15 8.35
CA HIS A 635 -45.53 28.33 9.24
C HIS A 635 -46.72 27.66 8.54
N ASP A 636 -47.50 28.44 7.78
CA ASP A 636 -48.73 27.95 7.15
C ASP A 636 -48.43 26.83 6.14
N PHE A 637 -47.37 27.00 5.37
CA PHE A 637 -46.90 25.99 4.43
C PHE A 637 -46.37 24.74 5.18
N ILE A 638 -45.58 24.93 6.25
CA ILE A 638 -45.03 23.81 7.03
C ILE A 638 -46.16 22.95 7.59
N ILE A 639 -47.22 23.56 8.15
CA ILE A 639 -48.37 22.82 8.71
C ILE A 639 -49.14 22.01 7.66
N GLN A 640 -49.13 22.45 6.39
CA GLN A 640 -49.79 21.73 5.29
C GLN A 640 -49.06 20.46 4.86
N THR A 641 -47.79 20.29 5.26
CA THR A 641 -47.03 19.06 5.00
C THR A 641 -47.55 17.88 5.83
N THR A 642 -47.30 16.65 5.38
CA THR A 642 -47.83 15.43 6.02
C THR A 642 -47.42 15.29 7.48
N TYR A 643 -46.17 15.62 7.82
CA TYR A 643 -45.62 15.49 9.16
C TYR A 643 -45.33 16.84 9.84
N LYS A 644 -45.86 17.93 9.28
CA LYS A 644 -45.63 19.30 9.78
C LYS A 644 -44.13 19.57 9.94
N TYR A 645 -43.69 20.06 11.11
CA TYR A 645 -42.28 20.30 11.42
C TYR A 645 -41.41 19.03 11.47
N GLY A 646 -42.02 17.85 11.64
CA GLY A 646 -41.33 16.55 11.55
C GLY A 646 -41.10 16.05 10.13
N THR A 647 -41.48 16.83 9.11
CA THR A 647 -41.25 16.46 7.70
C THR A 647 -39.76 16.53 7.40
N ASN A 648 -39.18 15.42 6.94
CA ASN A 648 -37.80 15.41 6.45
C ASN A 648 -37.73 16.13 5.10
N VAL A 649 -36.70 16.96 4.94
CA VAL A 649 -36.41 17.77 3.74
C VAL A 649 -35.00 17.44 3.20
N GLY A 650 -34.55 18.12 2.13
CA GLY A 650 -33.21 17.96 1.55
C GLY A 650 -33.11 16.93 0.44
N GLU A 651 -31.91 16.76 -0.12
CA GLU A 651 -31.63 16.03 -1.38
C GLU A 651 -32.09 14.55 -1.38
N LYS A 652 -32.24 13.92 -0.21
CA LYS A 652 -32.62 12.51 -0.04
C LYS A 652 -33.98 12.27 0.63
N GLY A 653 -34.76 13.33 0.89
CA GLY A 653 -36.05 13.20 1.56
C GLY A 653 -36.96 14.35 1.17
N SER A 654 -37.72 14.18 0.09
CA SER A 654 -38.81 15.06 -0.33
C SER A 654 -38.42 16.51 -0.65
N GLN A 655 -38.28 16.83 -1.95
CA GLN A 655 -38.70 18.15 -2.44
C GLN A 655 -40.09 18.40 -1.86
N MET A 656 -40.21 19.38 -0.98
CA MET A 656 -41.40 19.72 -0.20
C MET A 656 -42.69 19.59 -1.04
N ARG A 657 -43.45 18.51 -0.85
CA ARG A 657 -44.78 18.33 -1.48
C ARG A 657 -45.86 18.69 -0.46
N THR A 658 -46.63 19.73 -0.76
CA THR A 658 -47.86 20.06 -0.02
C THR A 658 -48.94 19.00 -0.30
N LYS A 659 -49.90 18.84 0.62
CA LYS A 659 -51.03 17.89 0.47
C LYS A 659 -51.95 18.18 -0.73
N THR A 660 -51.81 19.33 -1.39
CA THR A 660 -52.75 19.82 -2.41
C THR A 660 -52.20 19.95 -3.83
N GLU A 661 -50.90 19.75 -4.09
CA GLU A 661 -50.34 19.96 -5.44
C GLU A 661 -49.62 18.73 -6.00
N ASN A 662 -50.38 17.88 -6.70
CA ASN A 662 -49.84 17.03 -7.74
C ASN A 662 -49.69 17.87 -9.02
N SER A 663 -48.65 18.71 -9.17
CA SER A 663 -48.02 19.03 -10.48
C SER A 663 -47.00 20.18 -10.52
N ASP A 664 -46.91 21.09 -9.54
CA ASP A 664 -46.05 22.29 -9.72
C ASP A 664 -44.69 22.21 -9.02
N SER A 665 -43.62 22.18 -9.82
CA SER A 665 -42.22 22.22 -9.38
C SER A 665 -41.74 23.61 -8.94
N SER A 666 -42.56 24.64 -9.12
CA SER A 666 -42.22 26.04 -8.80
C SER A 666 -42.53 26.44 -7.35
N SER A 667 -43.42 25.73 -6.65
CA SER A 667 -43.80 26.01 -5.27
C SER A 667 -42.81 25.47 -4.23
N SER A 668 -42.08 24.40 -4.55
CA SER A 668 -41.04 23.83 -3.67
C SER A 668 -39.80 24.73 -3.54
N SER A 669 -39.43 25.46 -4.60
CA SER A 669 -38.36 26.48 -4.57
C SER A 669 -38.75 27.64 -3.65
N LYS A 670 -39.97 28.19 -3.79
CA LYS A 670 -40.46 29.26 -2.90
C LYS A 670 -40.56 28.85 -1.44
N ALA A 671 -40.86 27.58 -1.17
CA ALA A 671 -40.93 27.05 0.20
C ALA A 671 -39.54 26.88 0.84
N ALA A 672 -38.55 26.43 0.06
CA ALA A 672 -37.15 26.42 0.50
C ALA A 672 -36.61 27.84 0.72
N ASP A 673 -36.97 28.78 -0.17
CA ASP A 673 -36.64 30.19 -0.05
C ASP A 673 -37.22 30.80 1.24
N ASN A 674 -38.51 30.59 1.53
CA ASN A 674 -39.14 31.15 2.73
C ASN A 674 -38.63 30.52 4.04
N ILE A 675 -38.21 29.25 4.03
CA ILE A 675 -37.65 28.59 5.22
C ILE A 675 -36.20 29.00 5.48
N ALA A 676 -35.44 29.36 4.44
CA ALA A 676 -34.06 29.81 4.61
C ALA A 676 -33.92 31.33 4.85
N VAL A 677 -34.96 32.11 4.57
CA VAL A 677 -35.03 33.55 4.86
C VAL A 677 -35.39 33.82 6.34
N GLY A 678 -35.99 32.84 7.02
CA GLY A 678 -36.39 32.89 8.44
C GLY A 678 -35.35 32.36 9.39
#